data_AF-A0A933PY33-F1
#
_entry.id   AF-A0A933PY33-F1
#
_cell.length_a   1.000
_cell.length_b   1.000
_cell.length_c   1.000
_cell.angle_alpha   90.00
_cell.angle_beta   90.00
_cell.angle_gamma   90.00
#
_symmetry.space_group_name_H-M   'P 1'
#
loop_
_entity.id
_entity.type
_entity.pdbx_description
1 polymer ?
#
loop_
_entity_poly.entity_id
_entity_poly.type
_entity_poly.pdbx_seq_one_letter_code
_entity_poly.pdbx_strand_id
1 'polypeptide(L)'
;MKRIQGATYILCVVLMGFGGIRPASGYTEYHGTMSDFIGANQNVDIDDGQYYAQFKTTFKWLRDYLLWSWIQTDTTSYNWTASWPRIHNFYRICNSNGINILSALMNGNRNGALNTYQDWWPYDSTNGNTGYNTKSYLERAACFGQLTARFGRTAQPSGKTFGDHLTALDYCRYFEDCNEPDLGWPGVWPLAAYAAHVSAVHDGIDISTNASHPLLGIKNGDPLAVHVQGGMAGANIKTLNAVYSNLGAARFKEAVEIINFHHYCCYYDTLDGDGLVDENMGFGGTAPEHAAKGLKAVTEPIVNWRNTYSPGTPIWCTEFGWDTTLSNGKHSDTFARNSYGDPNRAQANYLMRSYAILCGLGIQKAFMFMYRDPGTGPGRFSTSGVVQKSGSPPTPRTSYYYLAAMQHVIGPMYFDRVDSYALGSPWVFSYSFKDSGNIVRTSMLWCTKANTVYDEGITTNYTLIVPYMTVATQTMCINGSVTGTDSALTVINPGTANARVIVMLGETPIFVTYRTGTAAPVVTGAAGNIITNKSFTVMLDVDKNYGYWSTNGTGGFHQFTTNGVSITIARTTTLLYYGDDGTGNCGPTNTRTYTFDTVAPSITGVMSNLTTNALFTLTLDVNENYGYWSTNGAAGPYQQYTTAGTSVSVQRSTSFHSYAKDVLGNCTATNSNYYTITVSKPSVPTGISVVKTGDNMLQVRWTDTSVNEDCFRVYRSTNNTQYSFLGTAAANATSYDNTGLVAGIIYYYKVSATNEAGESAAGGPASNMIPLRIAVSNGAALVMPLSNMIQLRYSLSKNFSAPVSIRFSYAETASALWKDIPSAQVSGILLCATNSDQVNAWISPSIDTAKKYDIRIVASNGYAEGVFIISSVTVHTLFSTAADLGNVCIVNNPYHGEAGGVVFVNLTKDTSAKIYSISGSLLSEELYASNGRIVWDAKKNGGSSLSPGVYLCILRSSLGSRTMKVIVAK
;
A
#
# COMPACT_ATOMS: atom_id res chain seq x y z
N MET A 1 26.19 -13.76 5.14
CA MET A 1 27.41 -13.33 5.86
C MET A 1 28.58 -13.21 4.89
N LYS A 2 29.08 -11.98 4.65
CA LYS A 2 30.50 -11.65 4.43
C LYS A 2 30.59 -10.12 4.41
N ARG A 3 31.48 -9.53 5.23
CA ARG A 3 31.69 -8.07 5.28
C ARG A 3 32.71 -7.67 4.23
N ILE A 4 32.47 -6.57 3.54
CA ILE A 4 33.50 -5.73 2.91
C ILE A 4 33.31 -4.32 3.49
N GLN A 5 34.40 -3.67 3.90
CA GLN A 5 34.38 -2.37 4.57
C GLN A 5 34.48 -1.22 3.57
N GLY A 6 33.87 -0.08 3.88
CA GLY A 6 34.28 1.23 3.37
C GLY A 6 33.51 1.79 2.17
N ALA A 7 32.29 2.27 2.40
CA ALA A 7 31.68 3.31 1.56
C ALA A 7 30.71 4.16 2.40
N THR A 8 30.71 5.47 2.15
CA THR A 8 29.94 6.49 2.90
C THR A 8 28.45 6.40 2.58
N TYR A 9 27.59 6.33 3.61
CA TYR A 9 26.13 6.36 3.42
C TYR A 9 25.63 7.80 3.21
N ILE A 10 25.26 8.13 1.97
CA ILE A 10 24.31 9.22 1.70
C ILE A 10 22.91 8.67 1.98
N LEU A 11 22.19 9.28 2.92
CA LEU A 11 20.83 8.88 3.30
C LEU A 11 19.81 9.40 2.27
N CYS A 12 19.76 8.77 1.10
CA CYS A 12 18.62 8.93 0.19
C CYS A 12 17.38 8.26 0.79
N VAL A 13 16.46 9.06 1.33
CA VAL A 13 15.13 8.61 1.70
C VAL A 13 14.35 8.28 0.44
N VAL A 14 14.41 7.01 0.01
CA VAL A 14 13.55 6.49 -1.05
C VAL A 14 12.15 6.34 -0.47
N LEU A 15 11.25 7.26 -0.87
CA LEU A 15 9.82 7.08 -0.72
C LEU A 15 9.44 5.74 -1.38
N MET A 16 8.91 4.80 -0.59
CA MET A 16 8.34 3.56 -1.10
C MET A 16 7.01 3.85 -1.80
N GLY A 17 7.10 4.39 -3.02
CA GLY A 17 6.02 4.22 -3.99
C GLY A 17 5.89 2.74 -4.32
N PHE A 18 4.66 2.25 -4.47
CA PHE A 18 4.37 0.88 -4.87
C PHE A 18 4.78 0.64 -6.33
N GLY A 19 6.09 0.55 -6.59
CA GLY A 19 6.63 -0.02 -7.81
C GLY A 19 6.35 -1.51 -7.82
N GLY A 20 5.63 -1.99 -8.83
CA GLY A 20 5.37 -3.41 -9.01
C GLY A 20 6.69 -4.20 -9.01
N ILE A 21 6.63 -5.42 -8.46
CA ILE A 21 7.78 -6.33 -8.41
C ILE A 21 8.21 -6.61 -9.85
N ARG A 22 9.24 -5.90 -10.34
CA ARG A 22 9.95 -6.32 -11.55
C ARG A 22 10.65 -7.64 -11.19
N PRO A 23 10.32 -8.77 -11.83
CA PRO A 23 11.13 -9.97 -11.66
C PRO A 23 12.55 -9.65 -12.13
N ALA A 24 13.53 -9.97 -11.30
CA ALA A 24 14.94 -9.83 -11.65
C ALA A 24 15.34 -10.97 -12.59
N SER A 25 14.98 -10.84 -13.87
CA SER A 25 15.30 -11.77 -14.95
C SER A 25 15.86 -10.99 -16.13
N GLY A 26 17.11 -11.28 -16.51
CA GLY A 26 17.89 -10.53 -17.50
C GLY A 26 17.46 -10.74 -18.95
N TYR A 27 16.18 -10.57 -19.26
CA TYR A 27 15.66 -10.65 -20.61
C TYR A 27 16.04 -9.40 -21.41
N THR A 28 16.51 -9.60 -22.64
CA THR A 28 16.60 -8.51 -23.63
C THR A 28 15.18 -8.13 -24.02
N GLU A 29 14.76 -6.91 -23.69
CA GLU A 29 13.41 -6.44 -24.03
C GLU A 29 13.18 -6.50 -25.56
N TYR A 30 11.98 -6.90 -25.97
CA TYR A 30 11.58 -6.78 -27.37
C TYR A 30 11.15 -5.34 -27.64
N HIS A 31 11.77 -4.71 -28.64
CA HIS A 31 11.58 -3.28 -28.94
C HIS A 31 10.73 -3.01 -30.20
N GLY A 32 10.18 -4.04 -30.85
CA GLY A 32 9.28 -3.88 -31.99
C GLY A 32 7.80 -3.76 -31.57
N THR A 33 6.92 -3.58 -32.55
CA THR A 33 5.47 -3.66 -32.33
C THR A 33 5.01 -5.13 -32.29
N MET A 34 3.84 -5.41 -31.74
CA MET A 34 3.26 -6.76 -31.79
C MET A 34 2.93 -7.21 -33.22
N SER A 35 2.58 -6.29 -34.11
CA SER A 35 2.42 -6.56 -35.54
C SER A 35 3.73 -7.08 -36.13
N ASP A 36 4.87 -6.48 -35.80
CA ASP A 36 6.17 -6.99 -36.23
C ASP A 36 6.57 -8.28 -35.48
N PHE A 37 5.98 -8.62 -34.34
CA PHE A 37 6.28 -9.85 -33.59
C PHE A 37 5.57 -11.08 -34.17
N ILE A 38 4.36 -10.90 -34.71
CA ILE A 38 3.41 -11.97 -35.06
C ILE A 38 3.57 -12.40 -36.54
N GLY A 39 3.89 -13.68 -36.74
CA GLY A 39 4.00 -14.34 -38.05
C GLY A 39 3.26 -15.68 -38.12
N ALA A 40 3.22 -16.26 -39.31
CA ALA A 40 2.70 -17.61 -39.51
C ALA A 40 3.53 -18.39 -40.52
N ASN A 41 3.56 -19.72 -40.36
CA ASN A 41 4.08 -20.64 -41.36
C ASN A 41 3.10 -20.77 -42.52
N GLN A 42 3.61 -20.83 -43.74
CA GLN A 42 2.81 -21.02 -44.93
C GLN A 42 3.67 -21.60 -46.08
N ASN A 43 3.21 -22.71 -46.68
CA ASN A 43 3.83 -23.23 -47.89
C ASN A 43 3.77 -22.20 -49.03
N VAL A 44 4.69 -22.32 -49.99
CA VAL A 44 4.51 -21.68 -51.32
C VAL A 44 3.20 -22.20 -51.91
N ASP A 45 2.21 -21.32 -52.05
CA ASP A 45 0.80 -21.66 -52.26
C ASP A 45 0.20 -20.85 -53.43
N ILE A 46 -0.98 -20.26 -53.28
CA ILE A 46 -1.71 -19.61 -54.39
C ILE A 46 -1.11 -18.23 -54.71
N ASP A 47 -0.89 -17.95 -56.00
CA ASP A 47 -0.54 -16.62 -56.54
C ASP A 47 -1.77 -15.65 -56.54
N ASP A 48 -2.51 -15.52 -55.43
CA ASP A 48 -3.75 -14.72 -55.34
C ASP A 48 -3.64 -13.52 -54.36
N GLY A 49 -3.95 -12.32 -54.85
CA GLY A 49 -3.96 -11.09 -54.04
C GLY A 49 -5.03 -11.07 -52.94
N GLN A 50 -6.19 -11.73 -53.12
CA GLN A 50 -7.22 -11.78 -52.07
C GLN A 50 -6.78 -12.65 -50.88
N TYR A 51 -6.06 -13.73 -51.17
CA TYR A 51 -5.47 -14.61 -50.15
C TYR A 51 -4.48 -13.86 -49.23
N TYR A 52 -3.53 -13.10 -49.79
CA TYR A 52 -2.59 -12.32 -48.97
C TYR A 52 -3.20 -11.07 -48.35
N ALA A 53 -4.29 -10.52 -48.93
CA ALA A 53 -5.09 -9.50 -48.28
C ALA A 53 -5.80 -10.04 -47.02
N GLN A 54 -6.23 -11.30 -47.02
CA GLN A 54 -6.75 -11.99 -45.83
C GLN A 54 -5.62 -12.29 -44.83
N PHE A 55 -4.48 -12.83 -45.27
CA PHE A 55 -3.31 -13.14 -44.43
C PHE A 55 -2.84 -11.93 -43.60
N LYS A 56 -2.70 -10.75 -44.24
CA LYS A 56 -2.16 -9.55 -43.59
C LYS A 56 -3.09 -8.89 -42.57
N THR A 57 -4.33 -9.37 -42.42
CA THR A 57 -5.20 -8.96 -41.30
C THR A 57 -4.74 -9.55 -39.96
N THR A 58 -3.97 -10.65 -40.00
CA THR A 58 -3.55 -11.43 -38.84
C THR A 58 -2.03 -11.47 -38.68
N PHE A 59 -1.26 -11.55 -39.78
CA PHE A 59 0.20 -11.73 -39.73
C PHE A 59 0.95 -10.71 -40.57
N LYS A 60 2.05 -10.16 -40.02
CA LYS A 60 3.00 -9.33 -40.78
C LYS A 60 4.10 -10.16 -41.43
N TRP A 61 4.42 -11.30 -40.82
CA TRP A 61 5.51 -12.18 -41.19
C TRP A 61 5.01 -13.52 -41.72
N LEU A 62 5.61 -13.97 -42.82
CA LEU A 62 5.43 -15.30 -43.39
C LEU A 62 6.76 -16.04 -43.27
N ARG A 63 6.74 -17.22 -42.66
CA ARG A 63 7.81 -18.21 -42.79
C ARG A 63 7.41 -19.16 -43.89
N ASP A 64 8.21 -19.21 -44.95
CA ASP A 64 7.93 -20.12 -46.06
C ASP A 64 8.48 -21.51 -45.79
N TYR A 65 7.90 -22.49 -46.47
CA TYR A 65 8.32 -23.88 -46.43
C TYR A 65 8.89 -24.23 -47.82
N LEU A 66 10.21 -24.16 -47.96
CA LEU A 66 10.89 -24.28 -49.26
C LEU A 66 11.81 -25.49 -49.32
N LEU A 67 11.48 -26.52 -50.10
CA LEU A 67 12.43 -27.63 -50.32
C LEU A 67 13.49 -27.25 -51.37
N TRP A 68 14.75 -27.57 -51.07
CA TRP A 68 15.88 -27.32 -51.98
C TRP A 68 15.70 -27.97 -53.36
N SER A 69 15.15 -29.18 -53.42
CA SER A 69 14.88 -29.89 -54.68
C SER A 69 13.84 -29.22 -55.58
N TRP A 70 13.09 -28.24 -55.09
CA TRP A 70 12.11 -27.48 -55.89
C TRP A 70 12.75 -26.35 -56.69
N ILE A 71 13.83 -25.75 -56.15
CA ILE A 71 14.50 -24.59 -56.74
C ILE A 71 15.81 -24.93 -57.45
N GLN A 72 16.39 -26.11 -57.25
CA GLN A 72 17.63 -26.52 -57.90
C GLN A 72 17.58 -27.99 -58.37
N THR A 73 17.83 -28.20 -59.67
CA THR A 73 17.80 -29.53 -60.31
C THR A 73 19.16 -30.07 -60.72
N ASP A 74 20.14 -29.18 -60.92
CA ASP A 74 21.54 -29.50 -61.20
C ASP A 74 22.48 -28.45 -60.58
N THR A 75 23.80 -28.57 -60.81
CA THR A 75 24.84 -27.72 -60.21
C THR A 75 24.80 -26.25 -60.65
N THR A 76 24.05 -25.91 -61.71
CA THR A 76 24.10 -24.59 -62.38
C THR A 76 22.74 -24.04 -62.80
N SER A 77 21.64 -24.77 -62.56
CA SER A 77 20.29 -24.40 -63.00
C SER A 77 19.33 -24.27 -61.81
N TYR A 78 18.62 -23.14 -61.77
CA TYR A 78 17.70 -22.76 -60.70
C TYR A 78 16.31 -22.42 -61.24
N ASN A 79 15.27 -23.03 -60.65
CA ASN A 79 13.88 -22.82 -61.03
C ASN A 79 13.22 -21.70 -60.20
N TRP A 80 13.44 -20.46 -60.61
CA TRP A 80 12.86 -19.29 -59.95
C TRP A 80 11.43 -18.96 -60.39
N THR A 81 11.14 -19.17 -61.68
CA THR A 81 9.98 -18.57 -62.38
C THR A 81 9.20 -19.56 -63.26
N ALA A 82 9.72 -20.78 -63.49
CA ALA A 82 9.01 -21.77 -64.30
C ALA A 82 7.85 -22.42 -63.52
N SER A 83 7.17 -23.38 -64.14
CA SER A 83 6.05 -24.11 -63.55
C SER A 83 6.45 -24.79 -62.23
N TRP A 84 5.92 -24.29 -61.11
CA TRP A 84 6.07 -24.75 -59.71
C TRP A 84 7.53 -24.94 -59.23
N PRO A 85 7.96 -24.30 -58.12
CA PRO A 85 7.15 -23.65 -57.09
C PRO A 85 6.81 -22.18 -57.39
N ARG A 86 7.34 -21.56 -58.45
CA ARG A 86 7.12 -20.13 -58.80
C ARG A 86 7.52 -19.12 -57.70
N ILE A 87 8.49 -19.48 -56.86
CA ILE A 87 8.92 -18.71 -55.67
C ILE A 87 9.10 -17.21 -55.92
N HIS A 88 9.61 -16.79 -57.08
CA HIS A 88 9.76 -15.36 -57.40
C HIS A 88 8.43 -14.60 -57.45
N ASN A 89 7.35 -15.22 -57.95
CA ASN A 89 6.02 -14.60 -57.96
C ASN A 89 5.41 -14.55 -56.57
N PHE A 90 5.50 -15.65 -55.82
CA PHE A 90 5.05 -15.73 -54.43
C PHE A 90 5.70 -14.64 -53.56
N TYR A 91 7.04 -14.52 -53.59
CA TYR A 91 7.76 -13.50 -52.83
C TYR A 91 7.41 -12.07 -53.25
N ARG A 92 7.29 -11.82 -54.57
CA ARG A 92 6.84 -10.52 -55.11
C ARG A 92 5.43 -10.15 -54.62
N ILE A 93 4.50 -11.11 -54.57
CA ILE A 93 3.13 -10.88 -54.12
C ILE A 93 3.08 -10.61 -52.62
N CYS A 94 3.83 -11.37 -51.81
CA CYS A 94 3.98 -11.11 -50.37
C CYS A 94 4.55 -9.70 -50.12
N ASN A 95 5.68 -9.35 -50.77
CA ASN A 95 6.33 -8.05 -50.64
C ASN A 95 5.39 -6.89 -51.06
N SER A 96 4.69 -7.01 -52.19
CA SER A 96 3.70 -6.00 -52.63
C SER A 96 2.49 -5.84 -51.70
N ASN A 97 2.21 -6.85 -50.86
CA ASN A 97 1.20 -6.77 -49.80
C ASN A 97 1.76 -6.26 -48.47
N GLY A 98 3.06 -5.97 -48.39
CA GLY A 98 3.75 -5.57 -47.19
C GLY A 98 3.97 -6.71 -46.19
N ILE A 99 4.04 -7.96 -46.66
CA ILE A 99 4.34 -9.14 -45.85
C ILE A 99 5.84 -9.38 -45.87
N ASN A 100 6.45 -9.47 -44.69
CA ASN A 100 7.87 -9.78 -44.52
C ASN A 100 8.09 -11.29 -44.63
N ILE A 101 9.20 -11.72 -45.22
CA ILE A 101 9.48 -13.14 -45.51
C ILE A 101 10.71 -13.62 -44.73
N LEU A 102 10.53 -14.75 -44.04
CA LEU A 102 11.60 -15.65 -43.62
C LEU A 102 11.62 -16.84 -44.60
N SER A 103 12.73 -17.01 -45.30
CA SER A 103 12.92 -18.08 -46.28
C SER A 103 13.51 -19.32 -45.60
N ALA A 104 12.72 -20.35 -45.32
CA ALA A 104 13.23 -21.57 -44.68
C ALA A 104 13.52 -22.65 -45.73
N LEU A 105 14.80 -22.75 -46.10
CA LEU A 105 15.27 -23.74 -47.06
C LEU A 105 15.49 -25.07 -46.34
N MET A 106 14.70 -26.08 -46.66
CA MET A 106 14.69 -27.38 -45.96
C MET A 106 15.24 -28.51 -46.83
N ASN A 107 15.63 -29.59 -46.16
CA ASN A 107 16.10 -30.87 -46.70
C ASN A 107 17.34 -30.82 -47.61
N GLY A 108 17.94 -31.99 -47.83
CA GLY A 108 18.93 -32.26 -48.88
C GLY A 108 18.27 -32.35 -50.28
N ASN A 109 19.09 -32.35 -51.33
CA ASN A 109 18.62 -32.42 -52.70
C ASN A 109 18.78 -33.83 -53.29
N ARG A 110 17.68 -34.45 -53.72
CA ARG A 110 17.68 -35.83 -54.25
C ARG A 110 17.80 -35.91 -55.78
N ASN A 111 17.99 -34.78 -56.47
CA ASN A 111 18.11 -34.76 -57.93
C ASN A 111 19.48 -35.30 -58.38
N GLY A 112 19.48 -36.30 -59.26
CA GLY A 112 20.65 -37.16 -59.55
C GLY A 112 21.90 -36.46 -60.11
N ALA A 113 21.77 -35.25 -60.69
CA ALA A 113 22.92 -34.47 -61.16
C ALA A 113 23.77 -33.91 -60.00
N LEU A 114 23.15 -33.60 -58.86
CA LEU A 114 23.82 -33.10 -57.66
C LEU A 114 24.48 -34.23 -56.86
N ASN A 115 23.93 -35.46 -56.96
CA ASN A 115 24.44 -36.69 -56.33
C ASN A 115 24.96 -36.50 -54.89
N THR A 116 24.17 -35.81 -54.06
CA THR A 116 24.28 -35.88 -52.60
C THR A 116 23.45 -37.08 -52.17
N TYR A 117 24.13 -38.15 -51.72
CA TYR A 117 23.57 -39.51 -51.61
C TYR A 117 22.34 -39.62 -50.69
N GLN A 118 21.51 -40.62 -51.02
CA GLN A 118 20.24 -41.14 -50.48
C GLN A 118 19.46 -40.46 -49.33
N ASP A 119 20.08 -39.74 -48.40
CA ASP A 119 19.39 -39.24 -47.21
C ASP A 119 18.64 -37.93 -47.45
N TRP A 120 17.82 -37.56 -46.49
CA TRP A 120 17.07 -36.30 -46.51
C TRP A 120 17.91 -35.12 -46.04
N TRP A 121 19.18 -35.35 -45.71
CA TRP A 121 20.11 -34.39 -45.15
C TRP A 121 21.41 -34.35 -45.96
N PRO A 122 22.08 -33.19 -46.04
CA PRO A 122 23.31 -33.02 -46.79
C PRO A 122 24.57 -33.59 -46.10
N TYR A 123 24.53 -34.82 -45.57
CA TYR A 123 25.71 -35.54 -45.03
C TYR A 123 25.88 -36.94 -45.64
N ASP A 124 27.06 -37.56 -45.49
CA ASP A 124 27.34 -38.93 -45.96
C ASP A 124 27.14 -39.95 -44.83
N SER A 125 26.29 -40.95 -45.07
CA SER A 125 25.98 -42.07 -44.17
C SER A 125 26.68 -43.37 -44.53
N THR A 126 27.34 -43.45 -45.69
CA THR A 126 27.64 -44.74 -46.35
C THR A 126 28.96 -45.42 -45.95
N ASN A 127 29.81 -44.78 -45.13
CA ASN A 127 31.15 -45.29 -44.80
C ASN A 127 31.47 -45.32 -43.28
N GLY A 128 30.46 -45.29 -42.40
CA GLY A 128 30.69 -45.26 -40.94
C GLY A 128 31.50 -44.05 -40.47
N ASN A 129 31.48 -42.97 -41.27
CA ASN A 129 32.34 -41.80 -41.12
C ASN A 129 31.52 -40.60 -40.60
N THR A 130 32.17 -39.70 -39.86
CA THR A 130 31.49 -38.81 -38.89
C THR A 130 30.87 -37.53 -39.45
N GLY A 131 30.15 -37.62 -40.59
CA GLY A 131 29.11 -36.65 -40.97
C GLY A 131 29.48 -35.46 -41.87
N TYR A 132 30.70 -35.36 -42.42
CA TYR A 132 31.06 -34.27 -43.34
C TYR A 132 31.11 -34.72 -44.81
N ASN A 133 30.34 -34.07 -45.68
CA ASN A 133 30.36 -34.28 -47.13
C ASN A 133 30.66 -32.94 -47.83
N THR A 134 31.92 -32.73 -48.20
CA THR A 134 32.41 -31.47 -48.79
C THR A 134 31.60 -31.04 -50.03
N LYS A 135 31.18 -31.99 -50.87
CA LYS A 135 30.37 -31.68 -52.06
C LYS A 135 28.99 -31.14 -51.64
N SER A 136 28.33 -31.83 -50.71
CA SER A 136 26.99 -31.45 -50.26
C SER A 136 26.95 -30.06 -49.61
N TYR A 137 28.00 -29.69 -48.88
CA TYR A 137 28.12 -28.39 -48.22
C TYR A 137 28.43 -27.29 -49.25
N LEU A 138 29.30 -27.57 -50.24
CA LEU A 138 29.57 -26.68 -51.38
C LEU A 138 28.28 -26.36 -52.16
N GLU A 139 27.51 -27.38 -52.54
CA GLU A 139 26.27 -27.24 -53.32
C GLU A 139 25.20 -26.47 -52.52
N ARG A 140 25.11 -26.70 -51.20
CA ARG A 140 24.17 -26.00 -50.33
C ARG A 140 24.56 -24.53 -50.13
N ALA A 141 25.83 -24.26 -49.85
CA ALA A 141 26.34 -22.90 -49.73
C ALA A 141 26.14 -22.13 -51.05
N ALA A 142 26.35 -22.78 -52.20
CA ALA A 142 26.04 -22.18 -53.51
C ALA A 142 24.54 -21.89 -53.68
N CYS A 143 23.65 -22.81 -53.28
CA CYS A 143 22.21 -22.59 -53.31
C CYS A 143 21.81 -21.35 -52.50
N PHE A 144 22.30 -21.20 -51.26
CA PHE A 144 22.06 -20.01 -50.46
C PHE A 144 22.67 -18.74 -51.06
N GLY A 145 23.87 -18.82 -51.64
CA GLY A 145 24.51 -17.70 -52.34
C GLY A 145 23.68 -17.20 -53.53
N GLN A 146 23.06 -18.11 -54.29
CA GLN A 146 22.16 -17.76 -55.39
C GLN A 146 20.81 -17.23 -54.90
N LEU A 147 20.23 -17.84 -53.86
CA LEU A 147 18.95 -17.45 -53.28
C LEU A 147 19.00 -16.04 -52.67
N THR A 148 20.06 -15.75 -51.92
CA THR A 148 20.31 -14.44 -51.28
C THR A 148 20.72 -13.37 -52.29
N ALA A 149 21.55 -13.70 -53.29
CA ALA A 149 21.82 -12.80 -54.40
C ALA A 149 20.54 -12.37 -55.14
N ARG A 150 19.61 -13.31 -55.36
CA ARG A 150 18.33 -13.03 -56.01
C ARG A 150 17.42 -12.15 -55.16
N PHE A 151 17.08 -12.62 -53.95
CA PHE A 151 15.98 -12.04 -53.16
C PHE A 151 16.42 -11.03 -52.09
N GLY A 152 17.71 -11.01 -51.75
CA GLY A 152 18.32 -9.98 -50.92
C GLY A 152 18.44 -8.65 -51.64
N ARG A 153 19.19 -7.73 -51.04
CA ARG A 153 19.24 -6.30 -51.37
C ARG A 153 20.50 -5.88 -52.13
N THR A 154 21.57 -6.68 -52.06
CA THR A 154 22.86 -6.36 -52.69
C THR A 154 22.92 -6.93 -54.11
N ALA A 155 23.30 -6.10 -55.08
CA ALA A 155 23.45 -6.51 -56.48
C ALA A 155 24.77 -7.26 -56.70
N GLN A 156 24.74 -8.33 -57.48
CA GLN A 156 25.93 -9.12 -57.79
C GLN A 156 26.55 -8.76 -59.14
N PRO A 157 27.89 -8.90 -59.29
CA PRO A 157 28.55 -8.76 -60.59
C PRO A 157 28.02 -9.73 -61.65
N SER A 158 28.09 -9.34 -62.92
CA SER A 158 27.72 -10.21 -64.04
C SER A 158 28.54 -11.52 -64.03
N GLY A 159 27.89 -12.64 -64.34
CA GLY A 159 28.49 -13.98 -64.29
C GLY A 159 28.64 -14.60 -62.89
N LYS A 160 28.19 -13.92 -61.81
CA LYS A 160 28.13 -14.50 -60.47
C LYS A 160 26.83 -15.27 -60.17
N THR A 161 25.78 -15.05 -60.96
CA THR A 161 24.50 -15.74 -60.80
C THR A 161 24.10 -16.53 -62.04
N PHE A 162 23.23 -17.53 -61.86
CA PHE A 162 22.72 -18.38 -62.95
C PHE A 162 21.29 -18.03 -63.36
N GLY A 163 20.87 -18.48 -64.55
CA GLY A 163 19.51 -18.31 -65.06
C GLY A 163 19.24 -16.93 -65.66
N ASP A 164 18.22 -16.23 -65.15
CA ASP A 164 17.82 -14.90 -65.62
C ASP A 164 18.72 -13.74 -65.10
N HIS A 165 19.72 -14.08 -64.28
CA HIS A 165 20.69 -13.16 -63.66
C HIS A 165 20.08 -12.05 -62.78
N LEU A 166 18.80 -12.11 -62.40
CA LEU A 166 18.18 -11.11 -61.53
C LEU A 166 18.75 -11.18 -60.11
N THR A 167 19.13 -10.02 -59.58
CA THR A 167 19.66 -9.83 -58.21
C THR A 167 19.12 -8.55 -57.57
N ALA A 168 19.35 -8.36 -56.27
CA ALA A 168 18.93 -7.19 -55.52
C ALA A 168 17.42 -6.88 -55.54
N LEU A 169 16.56 -7.91 -55.51
CA LEU A 169 15.10 -7.72 -55.54
C LEU A 169 14.54 -7.14 -54.22
N ASP A 170 15.27 -7.23 -53.10
CA ASP A 170 14.87 -6.76 -51.76
C ASP A 170 13.50 -7.32 -51.30
N TYR A 171 13.25 -8.60 -51.62
CA TYR A 171 12.01 -9.32 -51.27
C TYR A 171 12.13 -10.12 -49.96
N CYS A 172 13.31 -10.64 -49.65
CA CYS A 172 13.56 -11.43 -48.45
C CYS A 172 14.95 -11.10 -47.88
N ARG A 173 15.01 -10.90 -46.56
CA ARG A 173 16.24 -10.59 -45.83
C ARG A 173 16.69 -11.71 -44.90
N TYR A 174 15.79 -12.60 -44.48
CA TYR A 174 16.05 -13.59 -43.43
C TYR A 174 15.97 -14.99 -44.05
N PHE A 175 17.04 -15.76 -43.89
CA PHE A 175 17.19 -17.07 -44.53
C PHE A 175 17.52 -18.10 -43.45
N GLU A 176 16.65 -19.10 -43.31
CA GLU A 176 16.77 -20.17 -42.32
C GLU A 176 17.39 -21.43 -42.93
N ASP A 177 18.41 -21.95 -42.25
CA ASP A 177 19.21 -23.08 -42.70
C ASP A 177 18.78 -24.42 -42.08
N CYS A 178 17.93 -25.14 -42.82
CA CYS A 178 17.30 -26.39 -42.38
C CYS A 178 16.08 -26.19 -41.47
N ASN A 179 15.43 -27.30 -41.10
CA ASN A 179 14.25 -27.35 -40.25
C ASN A 179 14.38 -28.59 -39.37
N GLU A 180 14.28 -28.42 -38.05
CA GLU A 180 14.36 -29.50 -37.05
C GLU A 180 15.57 -30.46 -37.23
N PRO A 181 16.81 -29.93 -37.26
CA PRO A 181 18.01 -30.72 -37.51
C PRO A 181 18.25 -31.81 -36.44
N ASP A 182 17.67 -31.63 -35.25
CA ASP A 182 17.74 -32.56 -34.12
C ASP A 182 16.55 -33.54 -34.02
N LEU A 183 15.63 -33.57 -35.00
CA LEU A 183 14.47 -34.47 -35.00
C LEU A 183 14.60 -35.64 -36.00
N GLY A 184 14.17 -36.82 -35.55
CA GLY A 184 14.31 -38.08 -36.29
C GLY A 184 13.47 -38.26 -37.55
N TRP A 185 12.63 -37.30 -37.96
CA TRP A 185 11.98 -37.34 -39.28
C TRP A 185 12.58 -36.25 -40.19
N PRO A 186 13.41 -36.61 -41.18
CA PRO A 186 13.64 -37.98 -41.68
C PRO A 186 14.89 -38.69 -41.11
N GLY A 187 15.60 -38.08 -40.16
CA GLY A 187 16.71 -38.64 -39.39
C GLY A 187 17.35 -37.56 -38.52
N VAL A 188 18.12 -37.89 -37.48
CA VAL A 188 18.80 -36.85 -36.67
C VAL A 188 20.14 -36.47 -37.33
N TRP A 189 20.49 -35.19 -37.36
CA TRP A 189 21.84 -34.77 -37.78
C TRP A 189 22.89 -35.13 -36.72
N PRO A 190 24.10 -35.58 -37.14
CA PRO A 190 25.27 -35.49 -36.29
C PRO A 190 25.52 -34.02 -35.94
N LEU A 191 25.38 -33.62 -34.67
CA LEU A 191 25.36 -32.19 -34.29
C LEU A 191 26.65 -31.43 -34.65
N ALA A 192 27.80 -32.11 -34.69
CA ALA A 192 29.06 -31.52 -35.16
C ALA A 192 29.06 -31.24 -36.68
N ALA A 193 28.40 -32.09 -37.47
CA ALA A 193 28.16 -31.87 -38.89
C ALA A 193 27.22 -30.68 -39.11
N TYR A 194 26.13 -30.61 -38.33
CA TYR A 194 25.22 -29.45 -38.39
C TYR A 194 25.94 -28.14 -38.02
N ALA A 195 26.81 -28.14 -37.01
CA ALA A 195 27.64 -26.97 -36.69
C ALA A 195 28.51 -26.51 -37.88
N ALA A 196 29.25 -27.44 -38.49
CA ALA A 196 30.04 -27.15 -39.69
C ALA A 196 29.17 -26.67 -40.87
N HIS A 197 27.93 -27.15 -40.97
CA HIS A 197 26.97 -26.76 -42.00
C HIS A 197 26.55 -25.29 -41.85
N VAL A 198 26.14 -24.90 -40.64
CA VAL A 198 25.81 -23.51 -40.29
C VAL A 198 26.99 -22.58 -40.64
N SER A 199 28.22 -22.97 -40.29
CA SER A 199 29.40 -22.17 -40.64
C SER A 199 29.61 -22.04 -42.16
N ALA A 200 29.45 -23.13 -42.93
CA ALA A 200 29.63 -23.12 -44.38
C ALA A 200 28.49 -22.37 -45.13
N VAL A 201 27.25 -22.46 -44.64
CA VAL A 201 26.09 -21.77 -45.21
C VAL A 201 26.16 -20.26 -44.95
N HIS A 202 26.77 -19.82 -43.84
CA HIS A 202 26.87 -18.40 -43.52
C HIS A 202 27.59 -17.59 -44.61
N ASP A 203 28.80 -17.99 -44.99
CA ASP A 203 29.69 -17.20 -45.86
C ASP A 203 30.61 -18.07 -46.76
N GLY A 204 30.39 -19.38 -46.82
CA GLY A 204 31.25 -20.29 -47.58
C GLY A 204 32.67 -20.44 -47.05
N ILE A 205 32.94 -20.08 -45.78
CA ILE A 205 34.28 -20.24 -45.19
C ILE A 205 34.80 -21.68 -45.36
N ASP A 206 36.11 -21.82 -45.57
CA ASP A 206 36.82 -23.06 -45.87
C ASP A 206 36.39 -23.75 -47.19
N ILE A 207 35.52 -23.14 -47.99
CA ILE A 207 35.10 -23.63 -49.32
C ILE A 207 35.54 -22.65 -50.41
N SER A 208 36.29 -23.16 -51.40
CA SER A 208 36.77 -22.34 -52.53
C SER A 208 35.72 -22.22 -53.65
N THR A 209 35.41 -20.98 -54.05
CA THR A 209 34.57 -20.71 -55.24
C THR A 209 35.22 -21.21 -56.53
N ASN A 210 34.41 -21.61 -57.51
CA ASN A 210 34.86 -21.99 -58.85
C ASN A 210 33.84 -21.54 -59.91
N ALA A 211 34.08 -21.80 -61.19
CA ALA A 211 33.19 -21.36 -62.27
C ALA A 211 31.75 -21.94 -62.18
N SER A 212 31.58 -23.13 -61.60
CA SER A 212 30.26 -23.73 -61.34
C SER A 212 29.67 -23.29 -60.00
N HIS A 213 30.48 -22.74 -59.08
CA HIS A 213 30.06 -22.27 -57.76
C HIS A 213 30.64 -20.86 -57.49
N PRO A 214 30.18 -19.84 -58.23
CA PRO A 214 30.79 -18.51 -58.21
C PRO A 214 30.42 -17.65 -56.98
N LEU A 215 29.39 -18.05 -56.23
CA LEU A 215 28.95 -17.46 -54.96
C LEU A 215 28.70 -18.59 -53.96
N LEU A 216 29.12 -18.42 -52.72
CA LEU A 216 29.00 -19.41 -51.64
C LEU A 216 28.57 -18.73 -50.34
N GLY A 217 27.47 -19.20 -49.76
CA GLY A 217 26.94 -18.74 -48.49
C GLY A 217 26.12 -17.45 -48.57
N ILE A 218 25.32 -17.23 -47.52
CA ILE A 218 24.37 -16.12 -47.37
C ILE A 218 25.08 -14.76 -47.52
N LYS A 219 26.19 -14.53 -46.81
CA LYS A 219 26.88 -13.24 -46.77
C LYS A 219 27.58 -12.85 -48.06
N ASN A 220 28.01 -13.80 -48.89
CA ASN A 220 28.57 -13.49 -50.20
C ASN A 220 27.49 -13.23 -51.26
N GLY A 221 26.30 -13.82 -51.11
CA GLY A 221 25.14 -13.52 -51.96
C GLY A 221 24.48 -12.19 -51.59
N ASP A 222 24.36 -11.88 -50.30
CA ASP A 222 24.04 -10.53 -49.80
C ASP A 222 24.60 -10.30 -48.38
N PRO A 223 25.55 -9.37 -48.18
CA PRO A 223 26.08 -9.03 -46.85
C PRO A 223 25.03 -8.52 -45.85
N LEU A 224 23.88 -8.02 -46.33
CA LEU A 224 22.77 -7.50 -45.51
C LEU A 224 21.72 -8.56 -45.16
N ALA A 225 21.76 -9.73 -45.80
CA ALA A 225 20.94 -10.87 -45.46
C ALA A 225 21.33 -11.43 -44.08
N VAL A 226 20.36 -11.96 -43.35
CA VAL A 226 20.51 -12.44 -41.98
C VAL A 226 20.36 -13.96 -41.97
N HIS A 227 21.37 -14.63 -41.42
CA HIS A 227 21.38 -16.06 -41.22
C HIS A 227 20.57 -16.44 -39.96
N VAL A 228 19.42 -17.06 -40.18
CA VAL A 228 18.61 -17.67 -39.13
C VAL A 228 19.04 -19.12 -39.01
N GLN A 229 19.39 -19.56 -37.80
CA GLN A 229 19.64 -20.97 -37.54
C GLN A 229 18.37 -21.79 -37.87
N GLY A 230 18.52 -22.96 -38.49
CA GLY A 230 17.43 -23.94 -38.59
C GLY A 230 16.73 -24.18 -37.25
N GLY A 231 15.40 -24.06 -37.23
CA GLY A 231 14.59 -24.17 -36.00
C GLY A 231 14.72 -25.55 -35.37
N MET A 232 15.23 -25.61 -34.14
CA MET A 232 15.38 -26.86 -33.39
C MET A 232 14.02 -27.44 -32.97
N ALA A 233 13.89 -28.76 -32.97
CA ALA A 233 12.70 -29.40 -32.43
C ALA A 233 12.69 -29.36 -30.90
N GLY A 234 11.75 -28.60 -30.34
CA GLY A 234 11.76 -28.27 -28.93
C GLY A 234 12.80 -27.20 -28.58
N ALA A 235 12.77 -26.71 -27.34
CA ALA A 235 13.74 -25.74 -26.84
C ALA A 235 15.08 -26.39 -26.45
N ASN A 236 15.70 -27.12 -27.37
CA ASN A 236 16.78 -28.06 -27.09
C ASN A 236 18.17 -27.43 -26.92
N ILE A 237 18.58 -27.24 -25.67
CA ILE A 237 19.92 -26.72 -25.33
C ILE A 237 21.06 -27.69 -25.72
N LYS A 238 20.83 -29.01 -25.87
CA LYS A 238 21.89 -29.93 -26.31
C LYS A 238 22.39 -29.55 -27.71
N THR A 239 21.46 -29.21 -28.60
CA THR A 239 21.73 -28.75 -29.98
C THR A 239 22.52 -27.44 -29.98
N LEU A 240 22.09 -26.43 -29.22
CA LEU A 240 22.84 -25.17 -29.06
C LEU A 240 24.25 -25.37 -28.49
N ASN A 241 24.39 -26.17 -27.43
CA ASN A 241 25.69 -26.50 -26.84
C ASN A 241 26.63 -27.15 -27.86
N ALA A 242 26.11 -28.08 -28.68
CA ALA A 242 26.92 -28.74 -29.69
C ALA A 242 27.36 -27.78 -30.81
N VAL A 243 26.47 -26.94 -31.33
CA VAL A 243 26.83 -25.92 -32.34
C VAL A 243 27.85 -24.93 -31.78
N TYR A 244 27.60 -24.39 -30.59
CA TYR A 244 28.52 -23.47 -29.91
C TYR A 244 29.89 -24.08 -29.61
N SER A 245 29.94 -25.34 -29.17
CA SER A 245 31.20 -26.01 -28.81
C SER A 245 32.06 -26.39 -30.03
N ASN A 246 31.42 -26.71 -31.17
CA ASN A 246 32.13 -27.04 -32.41
C ASN A 246 32.61 -25.78 -33.16
N LEU A 247 31.85 -24.68 -33.12
CA LEU A 247 32.25 -23.41 -33.75
C LEU A 247 33.19 -22.56 -32.86
N GLY A 248 33.03 -22.64 -31.55
CA GLY A 248 33.62 -21.68 -30.61
C GLY A 248 32.90 -20.34 -30.62
N ALA A 249 33.10 -19.55 -29.55
CA ALA A 249 32.30 -18.37 -29.24
C ALA A 249 32.31 -17.29 -30.35
N ALA A 250 33.47 -17.04 -30.97
CA ALA A 250 33.62 -16.03 -32.01
C ALA A 250 32.82 -16.42 -33.27
N ARG A 251 33.06 -17.63 -33.79
CA ARG A 251 32.40 -18.09 -35.01
C ARG A 251 30.92 -18.37 -34.83
N PHE A 252 30.50 -18.83 -33.65
CA PHE A 252 29.08 -18.94 -33.32
C PHE A 252 28.36 -17.59 -33.44
N LYS A 253 28.95 -16.51 -32.90
CA LYS A 253 28.35 -15.17 -32.93
C LYS A 253 28.29 -14.55 -34.34
N GLU A 254 29.18 -14.95 -35.23
CA GLU A 254 29.11 -14.60 -36.65
C GLU A 254 28.04 -15.43 -37.36
N ALA A 255 28.15 -16.76 -37.29
CA ALA A 255 27.37 -17.67 -38.11
C ALA A 255 25.91 -17.80 -37.65
N VAL A 256 25.61 -17.68 -36.36
CA VAL A 256 24.26 -17.74 -35.79
C VAL A 256 23.81 -16.33 -35.40
N GLU A 257 23.30 -15.58 -36.40
CA GLU A 257 22.78 -14.23 -36.16
C GLU A 257 21.42 -14.24 -35.45
N ILE A 258 20.64 -15.32 -35.61
CA ILE A 258 19.38 -15.57 -34.88
C ILE A 258 19.36 -17.03 -34.42
N ILE A 259 19.19 -17.24 -33.11
CA ILE A 259 18.90 -18.54 -32.51
C ILE A 259 17.43 -18.88 -32.74
N ASN A 260 17.12 -20.14 -33.07
CA ASN A 260 15.77 -20.50 -33.49
C ASN A 260 15.30 -21.85 -32.92
N PHE A 261 14.02 -21.95 -32.56
CA PHE A 261 13.43 -23.16 -31.99
C PHE A 261 11.93 -23.28 -32.29
N HIS A 262 11.43 -24.50 -32.24
CA HIS A 262 10.02 -24.86 -32.35
C HIS A 262 9.51 -25.38 -31.00
N HIS A 263 8.23 -25.18 -30.66
CA HIS A 263 7.63 -25.82 -29.48
C HIS A 263 6.13 -26.00 -29.59
N TYR A 264 5.64 -27.23 -29.46
CA TYR A 264 4.25 -27.57 -29.76
C TYR A 264 3.38 -27.88 -28.52
N CYS A 265 3.90 -27.63 -27.31
CA CYS A 265 3.16 -27.77 -26.04
C CYS A 265 2.39 -29.09 -25.91
N CYS A 266 3.03 -30.24 -26.21
CA CYS A 266 2.40 -31.56 -26.09
C CYS A 266 3.04 -32.43 -24.99
N TYR A 267 2.42 -33.56 -24.65
CA TYR A 267 2.88 -34.42 -23.55
C TYR A 267 4.26 -35.03 -23.81
N TYR A 268 4.52 -35.40 -25.07
CA TYR A 268 5.76 -36.04 -25.54
C TYR A 268 6.96 -35.08 -25.72
N ASP A 269 6.74 -33.76 -25.60
CA ASP A 269 7.81 -32.75 -25.62
C ASP A 269 8.52 -32.71 -24.25
N THR A 270 9.43 -33.66 -24.01
CA THR A 270 10.26 -33.74 -22.79
C THR A 270 11.70 -33.30 -23.09
N LEU A 271 12.29 -32.55 -22.15
CA LEU A 271 13.67 -32.03 -22.24
C LEU A 271 14.77 -33.10 -22.09
N ASP A 272 14.38 -34.37 -21.95
CA ASP A 272 15.30 -35.51 -21.91
C ASP A 272 15.76 -35.80 -23.34
N GLY A 273 16.72 -34.99 -23.81
CA GLY A 273 17.09 -34.83 -25.22
C GLY A 273 17.79 -36.03 -25.87
N ASP A 274 17.13 -37.18 -25.86
CA ASP A 274 17.52 -38.46 -26.46
C ASP A 274 16.50 -38.86 -27.55
N GLY A 275 15.77 -37.87 -28.09
CA GLY A 275 14.70 -38.04 -29.07
C GLY A 275 13.34 -38.35 -28.44
N LEU A 276 12.26 -38.13 -29.20
CA LEU A 276 10.89 -38.44 -28.80
C LEU A 276 10.77 -39.90 -28.34
N VAL A 277 10.68 -40.14 -27.03
CA VAL A 277 10.55 -41.47 -26.43
C VAL A 277 9.11 -41.79 -26.02
N ASP A 278 8.72 -43.01 -26.41
CA ASP A 278 7.49 -43.75 -26.10
C ASP A 278 6.18 -43.19 -26.70
N GLU A 279 5.49 -44.06 -27.42
CA GLU A 279 4.26 -43.81 -28.19
C GLU A 279 2.98 -44.21 -27.41
N ASN A 280 3.10 -44.57 -26.12
CA ASN A 280 2.05 -45.22 -25.35
C ASN A 280 1.46 -44.45 -24.14
N MET A 281 1.74 -43.15 -23.93
CA MET A 281 1.21 -42.41 -22.77
C MET A 281 0.73 -40.98 -23.06
N GLY A 282 -0.61 -40.78 -23.06
CA GLY A 282 -1.22 -39.48 -22.73
C GLY A 282 -1.47 -38.51 -23.89
N PHE A 283 -2.15 -38.96 -24.95
CA PHE A 283 -2.45 -38.16 -26.15
C PHE A 283 -3.06 -36.76 -25.88
N GLY A 284 -2.57 -35.75 -26.62
CA GLY A 284 -3.21 -34.45 -26.81
C GLY A 284 -2.43 -33.23 -26.29
N GLY A 285 -2.76 -32.05 -26.84
CA GLY A 285 -2.07 -30.79 -26.54
C GLY A 285 -2.29 -30.31 -25.11
N THR A 286 -1.35 -29.49 -24.64
CA THR A 286 -1.38 -28.79 -23.34
C THR A 286 -1.58 -27.28 -23.54
N ALA A 287 -2.17 -26.61 -22.54
CA ALA A 287 -2.28 -25.16 -22.51
C ALA A 287 -0.88 -24.49 -22.44
N PRO A 288 -0.66 -23.34 -23.10
CA PRO A 288 0.66 -22.71 -23.19
C PRO A 288 1.22 -22.21 -21.85
N GLU A 289 0.41 -22.17 -20.79
CA GLU A 289 0.81 -21.84 -19.42
C GLU A 289 1.24 -23.04 -18.55
N HIS A 290 1.10 -24.29 -19.04
CA HIS A 290 1.34 -25.49 -18.24
C HIS A 290 2.76 -25.51 -17.64
N ALA A 291 2.91 -25.76 -16.33
CA ALA A 291 4.14 -25.41 -15.60
C ALA A 291 5.39 -26.20 -16.04
N ALA A 292 5.21 -27.36 -16.68
CA ALA A 292 6.28 -28.22 -17.17
C ALA A 292 6.31 -28.41 -18.70
N LYS A 293 5.34 -27.85 -19.44
CA LYS A 293 5.14 -28.10 -20.89
C LYS A 293 4.76 -26.87 -21.71
N GLY A 294 4.28 -25.83 -21.05
CA GLY A 294 3.96 -24.55 -21.66
C GLY A 294 5.21 -23.75 -22.03
N LEU A 295 5.01 -22.70 -22.82
CA LEU A 295 6.08 -21.96 -23.49
C LEU A 295 7.09 -21.35 -22.52
N LYS A 296 6.66 -20.83 -21.36
CA LYS A 296 7.59 -20.32 -20.35
C LYS A 296 8.59 -21.37 -19.87
N ALA A 297 8.11 -22.57 -19.54
CA ALA A 297 8.94 -23.62 -18.94
C ALA A 297 10.08 -24.07 -19.86
N VAL A 298 9.83 -24.08 -21.18
CA VAL A 298 10.80 -24.54 -22.19
C VAL A 298 11.64 -23.40 -22.76
N THR A 299 11.08 -22.20 -22.92
CA THR A 299 11.78 -21.06 -23.54
C THR A 299 12.75 -20.39 -22.59
N GLU A 300 12.44 -20.29 -21.28
CA GLU A 300 13.36 -19.69 -20.29
C GLU A 300 14.76 -20.31 -20.28
N PRO A 301 14.93 -21.64 -20.32
CA PRO A 301 16.23 -22.28 -20.53
C PRO A 301 17.04 -21.72 -21.72
N ILE A 302 16.45 -21.61 -22.92
CA ILE A 302 17.17 -21.07 -24.10
C ILE A 302 17.54 -19.59 -23.88
N VAL A 303 16.65 -18.78 -23.31
CA VAL A 303 16.94 -17.36 -23.07
C VAL A 303 18.09 -17.20 -22.07
N ASN A 304 18.11 -18.02 -21.01
CA ASN A 304 19.22 -18.08 -20.05
C ASN A 304 20.52 -18.57 -20.68
N TRP A 305 20.46 -19.56 -21.58
CA TRP A 305 21.61 -20.04 -22.35
C TRP A 305 22.19 -18.92 -23.22
N ARG A 306 21.35 -18.25 -24.03
CA ARG A 306 21.76 -17.13 -24.89
C ARG A 306 22.38 -16.01 -24.07
N ASN A 307 21.75 -15.64 -22.96
CA ASN A 307 22.28 -14.61 -22.04
C ASN A 307 23.65 -14.96 -21.44
N THR A 308 24.02 -16.24 -21.40
CA THR A 308 25.29 -16.73 -20.87
C THR A 308 26.37 -16.82 -21.97
N TYR A 309 26.02 -17.42 -23.11
CA TYR A 309 26.99 -17.82 -24.15
C TYR A 309 27.03 -16.92 -25.39
N SER A 310 25.92 -16.26 -25.74
CA SER A 310 25.88 -15.28 -26.86
C SER A 310 24.99 -14.07 -26.54
N PRO A 311 25.39 -13.20 -25.58
CA PRO A 311 24.57 -12.10 -25.13
C PRO A 311 24.17 -11.15 -26.28
N GLY A 312 22.87 -10.87 -26.38
CA GLY A 312 22.31 -9.99 -27.40
C GLY A 312 21.91 -10.65 -28.72
N THR A 313 22.31 -11.90 -29.01
CA THR A 313 21.81 -12.65 -30.17
C THR A 313 20.29 -12.83 -30.06
N PRO A 314 19.47 -12.38 -31.02
CA PRO A 314 18.02 -12.61 -31.00
C PRO A 314 17.66 -14.09 -30.95
N ILE A 315 16.50 -14.38 -30.35
CA ILE A 315 15.88 -15.71 -30.36
C ILE A 315 14.52 -15.59 -31.04
N TRP A 316 14.26 -16.42 -32.03
CA TRP A 316 12.98 -16.55 -32.71
C TRP A 316 12.33 -17.90 -32.35
N CYS A 317 11.01 -17.95 -32.37
CA CYS A 317 10.23 -19.19 -32.26
C CYS A 317 9.49 -19.40 -33.58
N THR A 318 10.06 -20.16 -34.51
CA THR A 318 9.52 -20.29 -35.87
C THR A 318 8.36 -21.27 -36.02
N GLU A 319 8.07 -22.11 -35.01
CA GLU A 319 6.88 -22.94 -35.01
C GLU A 319 6.33 -23.18 -33.60
N PHE A 320 5.02 -23.01 -33.46
CA PHE A 320 4.20 -23.49 -32.35
C PHE A 320 2.74 -23.59 -32.82
N GLY A 321 1.93 -24.51 -32.27
CA GLY A 321 0.55 -24.64 -32.76
C GLY A 321 -0.22 -25.81 -32.16
N TRP A 322 -1.52 -25.86 -32.49
CA TRP A 322 -2.44 -26.88 -32.01
C TRP A 322 -3.47 -27.26 -33.09
N ASP A 323 -3.83 -28.55 -33.15
CA ASP A 323 -4.88 -29.07 -34.05
C ASP A 323 -6.30 -28.87 -33.49
N THR A 324 -7.29 -28.88 -34.39
CA THR A 324 -8.72 -28.68 -34.03
C THR A 324 -9.63 -29.89 -34.28
N THR A 325 -9.14 -30.97 -34.90
CA THR A 325 -9.96 -32.11 -35.35
C THR A 325 -9.50 -33.44 -34.75
N LEU A 326 -10.45 -34.39 -34.61
CA LEU A 326 -10.27 -35.76 -34.13
C LEU A 326 -10.71 -36.78 -35.19
N SER A 327 -10.23 -38.02 -35.12
CA SER A 327 -10.89 -39.17 -35.75
C SER A 327 -10.94 -40.37 -34.83
N ASN A 328 -12.02 -41.16 -34.93
CA ASN A 328 -12.08 -42.53 -34.43
C ASN A 328 -11.57 -42.73 -32.97
N GLY A 329 -11.75 -41.73 -32.11
CA GLY A 329 -11.25 -41.74 -30.72
C GLY A 329 -9.72 -41.61 -30.55
N LYS A 330 -8.97 -41.38 -31.63
CA LYS A 330 -7.53 -41.08 -31.62
C LYS A 330 -7.31 -39.57 -31.82
N HIS A 331 -6.42 -39.00 -31.02
CA HIS A 331 -6.14 -37.56 -31.00
C HIS A 331 -4.81 -37.27 -31.71
N SER A 332 -4.68 -36.08 -32.29
CA SER A 332 -3.36 -35.49 -32.51
C SER A 332 -2.73 -35.13 -31.16
N ASP A 333 -1.42 -35.30 -31.01
CA ASP A 333 -0.69 -34.93 -29.79
C ASP A 333 -0.68 -33.42 -29.54
N THR A 334 -1.01 -32.61 -30.55
CA THR A 334 -1.18 -31.15 -30.43
C THR A 334 -2.65 -30.73 -30.42
N PHE A 335 -3.61 -31.67 -30.28
CA PHE A 335 -5.04 -31.34 -30.26
C PHE A 335 -5.40 -30.34 -29.15
N ALA A 336 -5.98 -29.20 -29.53
CA ALA A 336 -6.48 -28.18 -28.60
C ALA A 336 -7.73 -28.68 -27.87
N ARG A 337 -7.67 -28.76 -26.54
CA ARG A 337 -8.75 -29.26 -25.69
C ARG A 337 -9.42 -28.16 -24.88
N ASN A 338 -10.70 -28.34 -24.57
CA ASN A 338 -11.37 -27.68 -23.45
C ASN A 338 -12.50 -28.55 -22.88
N SER A 339 -12.98 -28.20 -21.69
CA SER A 339 -14.10 -28.87 -21.01
C SER A 339 -15.46 -28.68 -21.69
N TYR A 340 -15.57 -27.71 -22.62
CA TYR A 340 -16.82 -27.32 -23.27
C TYR A 340 -17.06 -27.92 -24.66
N GLY A 341 -16.09 -28.66 -25.21
CA GLY A 341 -16.22 -29.32 -26.53
C GLY A 341 -15.99 -28.42 -27.75
N ASP A 342 -15.32 -27.27 -27.59
CA ASP A 342 -15.00 -26.34 -28.70
C ASP A 342 -13.46 -26.24 -28.92
N PRO A 343 -12.86 -27.17 -29.69
CA PRO A 343 -11.41 -27.13 -29.95
C PRO A 343 -10.98 -25.92 -30.80
N ASN A 344 -11.87 -25.30 -31.58
CA ASN A 344 -11.53 -24.11 -32.37
C ASN A 344 -11.32 -22.89 -31.45
N ARG A 345 -12.14 -22.74 -30.40
CA ARG A 345 -11.93 -21.71 -29.37
C ARG A 345 -10.72 -22.01 -28.49
N ALA A 346 -10.45 -23.28 -28.16
CA ALA A 346 -9.23 -23.65 -27.43
C ALA A 346 -7.96 -23.28 -28.23
N GLN A 347 -7.89 -23.64 -29.51
CA GLN A 347 -6.79 -23.25 -30.41
C GLN A 347 -6.64 -21.72 -30.47
N ALA A 348 -7.76 -20.99 -30.63
CA ALA A 348 -7.78 -19.54 -30.68
C ALA A 348 -7.23 -18.88 -29.40
N ASN A 349 -7.65 -19.39 -28.23
CA ASN A 349 -7.13 -18.96 -26.93
C ASN A 349 -5.62 -19.21 -26.85
N TYR A 350 -5.17 -20.45 -27.10
CA TYR A 350 -3.78 -20.86 -26.96
C TYR A 350 -2.84 -20.06 -27.86
N LEU A 351 -3.20 -19.84 -29.13
CA LEU A 351 -2.39 -19.05 -30.06
C LEU A 351 -2.18 -17.60 -29.56
N MET A 352 -3.24 -16.91 -29.14
CA MET A 352 -3.12 -15.52 -28.61
C MET A 352 -2.25 -15.46 -27.35
N ARG A 353 -2.49 -16.35 -26.39
CA ARG A 353 -1.71 -16.44 -25.14
C ARG A 353 -0.24 -16.72 -25.41
N SER A 354 0.05 -17.58 -26.37
CA SER A 354 1.41 -17.97 -26.76
C SER A 354 2.23 -16.78 -27.26
N TYR A 355 1.65 -15.94 -28.11
CA TYR A 355 2.30 -14.70 -28.55
C TYR A 355 2.62 -13.77 -27.38
N ALA A 356 1.68 -13.60 -26.44
CA ALA A 356 1.92 -12.78 -25.25
C ALA A 356 3.06 -13.37 -24.37
N ILE A 357 3.03 -14.68 -24.11
CA ILE A 357 4.03 -15.39 -23.30
C ILE A 357 5.43 -15.29 -23.93
N LEU A 358 5.57 -15.62 -25.22
CA LEU A 358 6.86 -15.57 -25.92
C LEU A 358 7.42 -14.14 -25.98
N CYS A 359 6.58 -13.14 -26.28
CA CYS A 359 6.99 -11.73 -26.27
C CYS A 359 7.46 -11.29 -24.86
N GLY A 360 6.73 -11.68 -23.82
CA GLY A 360 7.09 -11.39 -22.42
C GLY A 360 8.37 -12.06 -21.92
N LEU A 361 8.88 -13.08 -22.62
CA LEU A 361 10.16 -13.73 -22.37
C LEU A 361 11.32 -13.11 -23.17
N GLY A 362 11.06 -12.07 -23.96
CA GLY A 362 12.08 -11.40 -24.77
C GLY A 362 12.46 -12.16 -26.03
N ILE A 363 11.54 -12.94 -26.61
CA ILE A 363 11.65 -13.47 -27.98
C ILE A 363 11.41 -12.34 -28.99
N GLN A 364 12.07 -12.35 -30.16
CA GLN A 364 12.00 -11.26 -31.14
C GLN A 364 11.01 -11.47 -32.29
N LYS A 365 10.66 -12.73 -32.59
CA LYS A 365 9.60 -13.13 -33.54
C LYS A 365 8.99 -14.45 -33.09
N ALA A 366 7.69 -14.61 -33.29
CA ALA A 366 7.01 -15.88 -33.14
C ALA A 366 6.16 -16.18 -34.38
N PHE A 367 6.21 -17.41 -34.86
CA PHE A 367 5.46 -17.85 -36.04
C PHE A 367 4.65 -19.09 -35.66
N MET A 368 3.33 -19.00 -35.73
CA MET A 368 2.51 -20.18 -35.47
C MET A 368 2.46 -21.12 -36.69
N PHE A 369 2.38 -22.42 -36.43
CA PHE A 369 2.09 -23.44 -37.43
C PHE A 369 0.58 -23.73 -37.38
N MET A 370 -0.22 -23.37 -38.39
CA MET A 370 0.16 -22.61 -39.60
C MET A 370 -1.00 -21.75 -40.09
N TYR A 371 -0.82 -20.97 -41.16
CA TYR A 371 -1.92 -20.13 -41.67
C TYR A 371 -3.07 -20.97 -42.23
N ARG A 372 -2.85 -21.70 -43.34
CA ARG A 372 -3.84 -22.58 -43.98
C ARG A 372 -3.68 -24.04 -43.51
N ASP A 373 -4.77 -24.74 -43.21
CA ASP A 373 -4.72 -26.18 -42.86
C ASP A 373 -3.92 -26.99 -43.92
N PRO A 374 -2.90 -27.77 -43.53
CA PRO A 374 -2.13 -28.58 -44.47
C PRO A 374 -2.88 -29.87 -44.86
N GLY A 375 -3.79 -30.33 -44.01
CA GLY A 375 -4.67 -31.48 -44.24
C GLY A 375 -6.15 -31.10 -44.18
N THR A 376 -7.01 -32.11 -44.28
CA THR A 376 -8.45 -32.02 -43.95
C THR A 376 -8.86 -33.08 -42.94
N GLY A 377 -7.88 -33.85 -42.44
CA GLY A 377 -8.07 -35.02 -41.61
C GLY A 377 -7.54 -34.86 -40.19
N PRO A 378 -7.50 -35.96 -39.43
CA PRO A 378 -7.19 -36.00 -38.00
C PRO A 378 -5.69 -36.14 -37.67
N GLY A 379 -4.83 -36.19 -38.67
CA GLY A 379 -3.41 -36.42 -38.47
C GLY A 379 -2.77 -35.28 -37.70
N ARG A 380 -1.64 -35.55 -37.04
CA ARG A 380 -0.83 -34.50 -36.40
C ARG A 380 -0.56 -33.37 -37.40
N PHE A 381 -0.75 -32.14 -36.95
CA PHE A 381 -0.67 -30.88 -37.69
C PHE A 381 -1.71 -30.66 -38.80
N SER A 382 -2.57 -31.64 -39.11
CA SER A 382 -3.47 -31.59 -40.27
C SER A 382 -4.54 -30.51 -40.19
N THR A 383 -4.87 -30.02 -38.99
CA THR A 383 -5.91 -29.01 -38.75
C THR A 383 -5.45 -27.90 -37.79
N SER A 384 -4.14 -27.61 -37.86
CA SER A 384 -3.46 -26.54 -37.13
C SER A 384 -3.53 -25.19 -37.87
N GLY A 385 -4.24 -25.13 -39.00
CA GLY A 385 -4.54 -23.88 -39.69
C GLY A 385 -5.46 -22.96 -38.88
N VAL A 386 -5.39 -21.67 -39.16
CA VAL A 386 -6.42 -20.68 -38.77
C VAL A 386 -7.42 -20.39 -39.89
N VAL A 387 -7.11 -20.83 -41.12
CA VAL A 387 -8.04 -20.91 -42.25
C VAL A 387 -8.06 -22.32 -42.84
N GLN A 388 -9.19 -22.72 -43.43
CA GLN A 388 -9.38 -24.06 -44.00
C GLN A 388 -8.49 -24.31 -45.24
N LYS A 389 -8.20 -25.60 -45.51
CA LYS A 389 -7.35 -26.00 -46.65
C LYS A 389 -7.84 -25.49 -48.00
N SER A 390 -9.14 -25.53 -48.24
CA SER A 390 -9.74 -25.17 -49.53
C SER A 390 -10.24 -23.73 -49.59
N GLY A 391 -10.24 -23.14 -50.80
CA GLY A 391 -10.76 -21.81 -51.08
C GLY A 391 -9.68 -20.74 -51.30
N SER A 392 -10.06 -19.67 -51.99
CA SER A 392 -9.27 -18.46 -52.22
C SER A 392 -10.22 -17.24 -52.28
N PRO A 393 -10.28 -16.41 -51.23
CA PRO A 393 -9.71 -16.65 -49.90
C PRO A 393 -10.36 -17.89 -49.22
N PRO A 394 -9.61 -18.66 -48.41
CA PRO A 394 -10.14 -19.77 -47.63
C PRO A 394 -11.05 -19.32 -46.47
N THR A 395 -11.89 -20.24 -46.00
CA THR A 395 -12.80 -20.03 -44.87
C THR A 395 -12.02 -19.83 -43.56
N PRO A 396 -12.22 -18.72 -42.82
CA PRO A 396 -11.63 -18.53 -41.50
C PRO A 396 -12.18 -19.45 -40.41
N ARG A 397 -11.34 -19.80 -39.44
CA ARG A 397 -11.71 -20.42 -38.15
C ARG A 397 -11.80 -19.36 -37.05
N THR A 398 -12.31 -19.73 -35.87
CA THR A 398 -12.36 -18.87 -34.67
C THR A 398 -11.00 -18.22 -34.35
N SER A 399 -9.92 -18.99 -34.51
CA SER A 399 -8.54 -18.56 -34.30
C SER A 399 -8.08 -17.42 -35.22
N TYR A 400 -8.53 -17.38 -36.48
CA TYR A 400 -8.27 -16.25 -37.37
C TYR A 400 -8.91 -14.96 -36.84
N TYR A 401 -10.20 -15.00 -36.46
CA TYR A 401 -10.89 -13.80 -35.96
C TYR A 401 -10.30 -13.29 -34.64
N TYR A 402 -9.92 -14.21 -33.76
CA TYR A 402 -9.31 -13.88 -32.47
C TYR A 402 -7.93 -13.23 -32.67
N LEU A 403 -7.08 -13.80 -33.54
CA LEU A 403 -5.79 -13.21 -33.89
C LEU A 403 -5.94 -11.90 -34.68
N ALA A 404 -6.97 -11.74 -35.51
CA ALA A 404 -7.25 -10.50 -36.22
C ALA A 404 -7.64 -9.37 -35.24
N ALA A 405 -8.49 -9.69 -34.25
CA ALA A 405 -8.84 -8.76 -33.19
C ALA A 405 -7.61 -8.40 -32.32
N MET A 406 -6.76 -9.37 -31.99
CA MET A 406 -5.48 -9.11 -31.30
C MET A 406 -4.57 -8.18 -32.13
N GLN A 407 -4.44 -8.45 -33.42
CA GLN A 407 -3.65 -7.65 -34.37
C GLN A 407 -4.23 -6.24 -34.57
N HIS A 408 -5.56 -6.09 -34.51
CA HIS A 408 -6.24 -4.79 -34.54
C HIS A 408 -5.98 -3.97 -33.28
N VAL A 409 -6.14 -4.58 -32.09
CA VAL A 409 -6.08 -3.86 -30.80
C VAL A 409 -4.65 -3.58 -30.36
N ILE A 410 -3.75 -4.57 -30.39
CA ILE A 410 -2.37 -4.42 -29.89
C ILE A 410 -1.29 -4.53 -30.97
N GLY A 411 -1.60 -4.93 -32.20
CA GLY A 411 -0.64 -4.99 -33.31
C GLY A 411 0.18 -3.70 -33.53
N PRO A 412 -0.39 -2.47 -33.51
CA PRO A 412 0.40 -1.24 -33.66
C PRO A 412 1.17 -0.85 -32.38
N MET A 413 0.96 -1.55 -31.26
CA MET A 413 1.53 -1.23 -29.96
C MET A 413 2.84 -1.99 -29.70
N TYR A 414 3.68 -1.42 -28.85
CA TYR A 414 4.92 -2.01 -28.34
C TYR A 414 4.63 -2.75 -27.04
N PHE A 415 5.33 -3.85 -26.81
CA PHE A 415 5.32 -4.49 -25.50
C PHE A 415 5.91 -3.54 -24.44
N ASP A 416 5.31 -3.48 -23.25
CA ASP A 416 5.73 -2.63 -22.14
C ASP A 416 6.27 -3.45 -20.97
N ARG A 417 5.52 -4.47 -20.51
CA ARG A 417 5.92 -5.38 -19.42
C ARG A 417 4.91 -6.52 -19.22
N VAL A 418 5.32 -7.55 -18.49
CA VAL A 418 4.40 -8.48 -17.82
C VAL A 418 4.00 -7.87 -16.46
N ASP A 419 2.72 -7.59 -16.26
CA ASP A 419 2.18 -7.14 -14.96
C ASP A 419 1.94 -8.34 -14.02
N SER A 420 1.56 -9.49 -14.57
CA SER A 420 1.29 -10.72 -13.81
C SER A 420 1.49 -11.96 -14.68
N TYR A 421 2.19 -12.96 -14.16
CA TYR A 421 2.23 -14.32 -14.69
C TYR A 421 1.78 -15.27 -13.59
N ALA A 422 0.69 -16.01 -13.82
CA ALA A 422 0.16 -17.00 -12.88
C ALA A 422 -0.15 -16.45 -11.46
N LEU A 423 -0.70 -15.24 -11.35
CA LEU A 423 -1.03 -14.63 -10.06
C LEU A 423 -2.30 -15.23 -9.46
N GLY A 424 -2.22 -15.71 -8.20
CA GLY A 424 -3.38 -16.12 -7.40
C GLY A 424 -3.90 -17.53 -7.68
N SER A 425 -5.19 -17.75 -7.41
CA SER A 425 -5.93 -18.98 -7.76
C SER A 425 -7.39 -18.61 -8.05
N PRO A 426 -7.87 -18.68 -9.31
CA PRO A 426 -7.15 -19.09 -10.52
C PRO A 426 -5.94 -18.22 -10.87
N TRP A 427 -5.07 -18.76 -11.71
CA TRP A 427 -3.90 -18.07 -12.24
C TRP A 427 -4.34 -16.94 -13.19
N VAL A 428 -4.07 -15.69 -12.80
CA VAL A 428 -4.30 -14.51 -13.63
C VAL A 428 -3.01 -14.14 -14.38
N PHE A 429 -3.18 -13.78 -15.64
CA PHE A 429 -2.14 -13.33 -16.55
C PHE A 429 -2.45 -11.92 -17.04
N SER A 430 -1.42 -11.06 -17.08
CA SER A 430 -1.57 -9.67 -17.48
C SER A 430 -0.30 -9.17 -18.19
N TYR A 431 -0.46 -8.78 -19.45
CA TYR A 431 0.60 -8.29 -20.33
C TYR A 431 0.24 -6.89 -20.80
N SER A 432 1.12 -5.92 -20.56
CA SER A 432 0.90 -4.51 -20.86
C SER A 432 1.61 -4.12 -22.16
N PHE A 433 0.90 -3.37 -23.00
CA PHE A 433 1.36 -2.80 -24.26
C PHE A 433 1.13 -1.29 -24.25
N LYS A 434 1.94 -0.53 -24.99
CA LYS A 434 1.87 0.94 -25.11
C LYS A 434 1.94 1.38 -26.57
N ASP A 435 1.26 2.46 -26.91
CA ASP A 435 1.48 3.15 -28.18
C ASP A 435 2.87 3.82 -28.22
N SER A 436 3.29 4.29 -29.41
CA SER A 436 4.57 4.99 -29.58
C SER A 436 4.66 6.28 -28.75
N GLY A 437 3.52 6.93 -28.48
CA GLY A 437 3.45 8.12 -27.64
C GLY A 437 3.50 7.85 -26.14
N ASN A 438 3.35 6.59 -25.70
CA ASN A 438 3.20 6.20 -24.30
C ASN A 438 1.96 6.82 -23.60
N ILE A 439 0.93 7.20 -24.38
CA ILE A 439 -0.32 7.85 -23.97
C ILE A 439 -1.44 6.83 -23.82
N VAL A 440 -1.53 5.89 -24.76
CA VAL A 440 -2.52 4.81 -24.77
C VAL A 440 -1.82 3.52 -24.38
N ARG A 441 -2.40 2.81 -23.41
CA ARG A 441 -1.96 1.50 -22.96
C ARG A 441 -3.07 0.48 -23.10
N THR A 442 -2.69 -0.77 -23.31
CA THR A 442 -3.61 -1.89 -23.34
C THR A 442 -3.06 -3.01 -22.49
N SER A 443 -3.86 -3.55 -21.58
CA SER A 443 -3.54 -4.78 -20.85
C SER A 443 -4.32 -5.94 -21.47
N MET A 444 -3.61 -6.95 -21.98
CA MET A 444 -4.18 -8.23 -22.38
C MET A 444 -4.28 -9.12 -21.13
N LEU A 445 -5.49 -9.60 -20.83
CA LEU A 445 -5.84 -10.26 -19.57
C LEU A 445 -6.56 -11.58 -19.81
N TRP A 446 -6.22 -12.62 -19.06
CA TRP A 446 -6.99 -13.86 -18.97
C TRP A 446 -6.73 -14.56 -17.63
N CYS A 447 -7.50 -15.61 -17.34
CA CYS A 447 -7.19 -16.52 -16.25
C CYS A 447 -7.28 -17.98 -16.68
N THR A 448 -6.51 -18.86 -16.04
CA THR A 448 -6.62 -20.31 -16.17
C THR A 448 -6.69 -20.95 -14.79
N LYS A 449 -7.13 -22.21 -14.71
CA LYS A 449 -6.83 -23.02 -13.52
C LYS A 449 -5.31 -23.21 -13.39
N ALA A 450 -4.83 -23.29 -12.14
CA ALA A 450 -3.43 -23.54 -11.86
C ALA A 450 -2.97 -24.90 -12.42
N ASN A 451 -1.85 -24.88 -13.16
CA ASN A 451 -1.24 -26.04 -13.81
C ASN A 451 -2.22 -26.93 -14.62
N THR A 452 -3.17 -26.31 -15.33
CA THR A 452 -4.11 -27.06 -16.15
C THR A 452 -3.46 -27.63 -17.41
N VAL A 453 -3.90 -28.82 -17.82
CA VAL A 453 -3.57 -29.41 -19.13
C VAL A 453 -4.37 -28.71 -20.24
N TYR A 454 -5.57 -28.23 -19.97
CA TYR A 454 -6.43 -27.61 -20.99
C TYR A 454 -7.40 -26.58 -20.39
N ASP A 455 -8.10 -25.83 -21.24
CA ASP A 455 -9.12 -24.86 -20.83
C ASP A 455 -10.28 -25.57 -20.10
N GLU A 456 -10.38 -25.37 -18.79
CA GLU A 456 -11.35 -26.04 -17.92
C GLU A 456 -12.64 -25.24 -17.71
N GLY A 457 -12.67 -23.98 -18.15
CA GLY A 457 -13.82 -23.10 -18.05
C GLY A 457 -13.82 -22.19 -16.82
N ILE A 458 -12.65 -21.91 -16.26
CA ILE A 458 -12.57 -21.07 -15.07
C ILE A 458 -12.78 -19.59 -15.40
N THR A 459 -13.48 -18.90 -14.50
CA THR A 459 -13.65 -17.44 -14.50
C THR A 459 -13.27 -16.85 -13.14
N THR A 460 -12.93 -15.57 -13.12
CA THR A 460 -12.71 -14.81 -11.87
C THR A 460 -12.98 -13.32 -12.08
N ASN A 461 -13.38 -12.61 -11.01
CA ASN A 461 -13.41 -11.15 -11.02
C ASN A 461 -12.01 -10.63 -10.69
N TYR A 462 -11.42 -9.88 -11.62
CA TYR A 462 -10.11 -9.26 -11.44
C TYR A 462 -10.22 -7.74 -11.36
N THR A 463 -9.48 -7.14 -10.43
CA THR A 463 -9.36 -5.69 -10.30
C THR A 463 -8.07 -5.23 -10.95
N LEU A 464 -8.15 -4.65 -12.14
CA LEU A 464 -7.01 -4.01 -12.80
C LEU A 464 -6.84 -2.60 -12.22
N ILE A 465 -5.78 -2.39 -11.45
CA ILE A 465 -5.42 -1.08 -10.89
C ILE A 465 -4.44 -0.40 -11.85
N VAL A 466 -4.79 0.78 -12.33
CA VAL A 466 -3.94 1.60 -13.22
C VAL A 466 -3.95 3.04 -12.70
N PRO A 467 -2.85 3.52 -12.09
CA PRO A 467 -2.75 4.89 -11.61
C PRO A 467 -3.08 5.91 -12.71
N TYR A 468 -3.88 6.91 -12.37
CA TYR A 468 -4.29 8.01 -13.24
C TYR A 468 -5.04 7.60 -14.52
N MET A 469 -5.61 6.39 -14.54
CA MET A 469 -6.58 5.98 -15.55
C MET A 469 -7.84 6.84 -15.45
N THR A 470 -8.24 7.47 -16.56
CA THR A 470 -9.46 8.30 -16.63
C THR A 470 -10.59 7.61 -17.40
N VAL A 471 -10.24 6.88 -18.45
CA VAL A 471 -11.15 6.11 -19.31
C VAL A 471 -10.56 4.74 -19.60
N ALA A 472 -11.43 3.73 -19.74
CA ALA A 472 -11.07 2.38 -20.13
C ALA A 472 -12.16 1.73 -20.99
N THR A 473 -11.74 0.96 -21.99
CA THR A 473 -12.60 0.18 -22.88
C THR A 473 -12.13 -1.28 -22.85
N GLN A 474 -13.05 -2.21 -22.69
CA GLN A 474 -12.79 -3.63 -22.86
C GLN A 474 -13.11 -4.04 -24.30
N THR A 475 -12.17 -4.70 -24.98
CA THR A 475 -12.41 -5.39 -26.25
C THR A 475 -12.43 -6.90 -26.01
N MET A 476 -13.47 -7.58 -26.48
CA MET A 476 -13.59 -9.04 -26.45
C MET A 476 -13.47 -9.63 -27.85
N CYS A 477 -12.73 -10.73 -28.01
CA CYS A 477 -12.65 -11.48 -29.26
C CYS A 477 -13.95 -12.25 -29.54
N ILE A 478 -14.51 -12.12 -30.74
CA ILE A 478 -15.74 -12.80 -31.15
C ILE A 478 -15.54 -13.46 -32.51
N ASN A 479 -16.02 -14.70 -32.68
CA ASN A 479 -15.98 -15.41 -33.96
C ASN A 479 -16.81 -14.64 -35.01
N GLY A 480 -16.25 -14.43 -36.20
CA GLY A 480 -16.86 -13.59 -37.23
C GLY A 480 -16.48 -12.10 -37.18
N SER A 481 -15.80 -11.61 -36.14
CA SER A 481 -15.33 -10.21 -36.05
C SER A 481 -13.81 -10.11 -36.07
N VAL A 482 -13.26 -9.35 -37.03
CA VAL A 482 -11.81 -9.06 -37.13
C VAL A 482 -11.35 -7.93 -36.20
N THR A 483 -12.27 -7.24 -35.52
CA THR A 483 -11.97 -6.18 -34.54
C THR A 483 -12.42 -6.55 -33.11
N GLY A 484 -13.12 -7.67 -32.94
CA GLY A 484 -13.77 -8.04 -31.68
C GLY A 484 -15.06 -7.24 -31.43
N THR A 485 -15.33 -6.91 -30.18
CA THR A 485 -16.44 -6.04 -29.76
C THR A 485 -16.03 -5.25 -28.52
N ASP A 486 -16.24 -3.93 -28.58
CA ASP A 486 -15.88 -3.00 -27.52
C ASP A 486 -17.02 -2.78 -26.52
N SER A 487 -16.65 -2.48 -25.28
CA SER A 487 -17.57 -2.06 -24.22
C SER A 487 -16.83 -1.12 -23.26
N ALA A 488 -17.40 0.05 -23.00
CA ALA A 488 -16.83 1.00 -22.04
C ALA A 488 -16.86 0.41 -20.62
N LEU A 489 -15.76 0.53 -19.89
CA LEU A 489 -15.67 0.12 -18.49
C LEU A 489 -15.85 1.31 -17.55
N THR A 490 -16.60 1.11 -16.47
CA THR A 490 -16.71 2.08 -15.39
C THR A 490 -15.39 2.15 -14.62
N VAL A 491 -14.63 3.22 -14.83
CA VAL A 491 -13.42 3.51 -14.05
C VAL A 491 -13.82 3.96 -12.64
N ILE A 492 -13.37 3.23 -11.63
CA ILE A 492 -13.53 3.58 -10.22
C ILE A 492 -12.36 4.48 -9.82
N ASN A 493 -12.66 5.62 -9.17
CA ASN A 493 -11.70 6.66 -8.78
C ASN A 493 -10.86 7.22 -9.97
N PRO A 494 -11.48 7.64 -11.09
CA PRO A 494 -10.76 8.08 -12.28
C PRO A 494 -9.82 9.25 -12.00
N GLY A 495 -8.67 9.28 -12.68
CA GLY A 495 -7.65 10.33 -12.53
C GLY A 495 -6.88 10.29 -11.20
N THR A 496 -7.11 9.30 -10.34
CA THR A 496 -6.37 9.13 -9.06
C THR A 496 -5.30 8.04 -9.14
N ALA A 497 -4.34 8.06 -8.21
CA ALA A 497 -3.35 6.98 -8.10
C ALA A 497 -3.96 5.59 -7.82
N ASN A 498 -5.21 5.54 -7.32
CA ASN A 498 -5.96 4.31 -7.04
C ASN A 498 -7.06 4.02 -8.07
N ALA A 499 -6.97 4.62 -9.26
CA ALA A 499 -7.91 4.37 -10.36
C ALA A 499 -7.86 2.89 -10.78
N ARG A 500 -9.03 2.30 -11.00
CA ARG A 500 -9.16 0.85 -11.25
C ARG A 500 -10.43 0.51 -12.02
N VAL A 501 -10.40 -0.62 -12.73
CA VAL A 501 -11.59 -1.27 -13.29
C VAL A 501 -11.72 -2.69 -12.73
N ILE A 502 -12.95 -3.20 -12.71
CA ILE A 502 -13.23 -4.60 -12.38
C ILE A 502 -13.70 -5.27 -13.67
N VAL A 503 -13.04 -6.36 -14.04
CA VAL A 503 -13.34 -7.14 -15.24
C VAL A 503 -13.53 -8.61 -14.86
N MET A 504 -14.47 -9.28 -15.54
CA MET A 504 -14.60 -10.73 -15.44
C MET A 504 -13.59 -11.35 -16.41
N LEU A 505 -12.57 -12.00 -15.86
CA LEU A 505 -11.65 -12.81 -16.64
C LEU A 505 -12.23 -14.21 -16.82
N GLY A 506 -11.94 -14.78 -17.98
CA GLY A 506 -12.01 -16.20 -18.22
C GLY A 506 -10.78 -16.64 -19.00
N GLU A 507 -10.87 -17.83 -19.57
CA GLU A 507 -9.80 -18.42 -20.37
C GLU A 507 -9.61 -17.71 -21.72
N THR A 508 -10.66 -17.16 -22.34
CA THR A 508 -10.48 -16.33 -23.54
C THR A 508 -9.90 -14.96 -23.16
N PRO A 509 -8.75 -14.56 -23.73
CA PRO A 509 -8.19 -13.23 -23.49
C PRO A 509 -9.15 -12.09 -23.82
N ILE A 510 -9.15 -11.09 -22.96
CA ILE A 510 -9.74 -9.77 -23.19
C ILE A 510 -8.64 -8.73 -23.27
N PHE A 511 -8.91 -7.61 -23.93
CA PHE A 511 -8.04 -6.44 -23.93
C PHE A 511 -8.72 -5.32 -23.16
N VAL A 512 -7.99 -4.65 -22.27
CA VAL A 512 -8.45 -3.44 -21.58
C VAL A 512 -7.56 -2.30 -22.03
N THR A 513 -8.08 -1.44 -22.91
CA THR A 513 -7.41 -0.26 -23.47
C THR A 513 -7.76 0.96 -22.63
N TYR A 514 -6.77 1.70 -22.17
CA TYR A 514 -6.91 2.85 -21.27
C TYR A 514 -5.91 3.97 -21.59
N ARG A 515 -6.23 5.18 -21.11
CA ARG A 515 -5.31 6.32 -21.11
C ARG A 515 -4.79 6.57 -19.70
N THR A 516 -3.47 6.69 -19.57
CA THR A 516 -2.82 7.15 -18.33
C THR A 516 -2.61 8.66 -18.43
N GLY A 517 -3.39 9.44 -17.68
CA GLY A 517 -3.13 10.88 -17.55
C GLY A 517 -1.84 11.15 -16.77
N THR A 518 -1.24 12.32 -16.95
CA THR A 518 -0.30 12.82 -15.93
C THR A 518 -1.11 13.25 -14.70
N ALA A 519 -0.52 13.26 -13.49
CA ALA A 519 -1.23 13.83 -12.34
C ALA A 519 -1.66 15.27 -12.65
N ALA A 520 -2.92 15.63 -12.43
CA ALA A 520 -3.41 16.99 -12.69
C ALA A 520 -2.58 18.04 -11.94
N PRO A 521 -2.39 19.26 -12.48
CA PRO A 521 -1.61 20.29 -11.80
C PRO A 521 -2.16 20.63 -10.41
N VAL A 522 -1.26 20.83 -9.47
CA VAL A 522 -1.56 21.05 -8.05
C VAL A 522 -1.38 22.52 -7.73
N VAL A 523 -2.47 23.18 -7.34
CA VAL A 523 -2.44 24.54 -6.80
C VAL A 523 -2.23 24.50 -5.29
N THR A 524 -1.26 25.27 -4.81
CA THR A 524 -0.84 25.39 -3.41
C THR A 524 -0.88 26.85 -2.94
N GLY A 525 -0.45 27.13 -1.70
CA GLY A 525 -0.37 28.50 -1.14
C GLY A 525 -1.64 29.01 -0.44
N ALA A 526 -2.81 28.42 -0.72
CA ALA A 526 -4.05 28.76 -0.03
C ALA A 526 -4.02 28.37 1.47
N ALA A 527 -3.87 29.38 2.34
CA ALA A 527 -3.99 29.20 3.78
C ALA A 527 -5.35 28.58 4.16
N GLY A 528 -5.39 27.90 5.32
CA GLY A 528 -6.63 27.34 5.88
C GLY A 528 -7.71 28.39 6.16
N ASN A 529 -8.89 27.98 6.58
CA ASN A 529 -9.96 28.93 6.92
C ASN A 529 -9.48 29.87 8.04
N ILE A 530 -9.60 31.19 7.82
CA ILE A 530 -9.13 32.24 8.73
C ILE A 530 -10.31 33.16 9.06
N ILE A 531 -10.40 33.58 10.32
CA ILE A 531 -11.22 34.71 10.75
C ILE A 531 -10.26 35.87 11.04
N THR A 532 -10.53 37.07 10.53
CA THR A 532 -9.64 38.24 10.64
C THR A 532 -10.42 39.56 10.64
N ASN A 533 -9.89 40.59 11.30
CA ASN A 533 -10.35 41.98 11.20
C ASN A 533 -9.43 42.86 10.32
N LYS A 534 -8.41 42.26 9.69
CA LYS A 534 -7.42 42.93 8.84
C LYS A 534 -7.31 42.25 7.49
N SER A 535 -7.16 43.07 6.44
CA SER A 535 -6.92 42.58 5.09
C SER A 535 -5.55 41.91 4.98
N PHE A 536 -5.46 40.91 4.10
CA PHE A 536 -4.22 40.19 3.82
C PHE A 536 -4.22 39.66 2.38
N THR A 537 -3.09 39.13 1.93
CA THR A 537 -2.93 38.56 0.58
C THR A 537 -2.73 37.06 0.67
N VAL A 538 -3.50 36.30 -0.11
CA VAL A 538 -3.25 34.89 -0.39
C VAL A 538 -2.38 34.80 -1.64
N MET A 539 -1.29 34.05 -1.58
CA MET A 539 -0.51 33.66 -2.75
C MET A 539 -0.97 32.28 -3.18
N LEU A 540 -1.29 32.09 -4.46
CA LEU A 540 -1.50 30.77 -5.05
C LEU A 540 -0.38 30.47 -6.05
N ASP A 541 0.19 29.27 -5.97
CA ASP A 541 1.20 28.76 -6.89
C ASP A 541 0.70 27.47 -7.53
N VAL A 542 1.05 27.22 -8.79
CA VAL A 542 0.77 25.94 -9.48
C VAL A 542 2.08 25.26 -9.86
N ASP A 543 2.17 23.94 -9.66
CA ASP A 543 3.39 23.16 -9.91
C ASP A 543 3.79 23.08 -11.39
N LYS A 544 2.82 23.15 -12.30
CA LYS A 544 3.00 23.14 -13.77
C LYS A 544 1.78 23.72 -14.48
N ASN A 545 1.95 24.09 -15.75
CA ASN A 545 0.88 24.51 -16.65
C ASN A 545 0.03 25.66 -16.08
N TYR A 546 -1.24 25.41 -15.75
CA TYR A 546 -2.20 26.44 -15.39
C TYR A 546 -2.88 26.17 -14.05
N GLY A 547 -3.00 27.22 -13.25
CA GLY A 547 -3.90 27.29 -12.11
C GLY A 547 -5.11 28.15 -12.45
N TYR A 548 -6.22 27.93 -11.75
CA TYR A 548 -7.47 28.67 -11.89
C TYR A 548 -8.00 29.03 -10.52
N TRP A 549 -8.50 30.27 -10.34
CA TRP A 549 -9.12 30.72 -9.08
C TRP A 549 -10.36 31.60 -9.30
N SER A 550 -11.24 31.65 -8.31
CA SER A 550 -12.43 32.52 -8.31
C SER A 550 -12.81 32.91 -6.87
N THR A 551 -13.35 34.11 -6.68
CA THR A 551 -13.84 34.58 -5.38
C THR A 551 -15.36 34.66 -5.37
N ASN A 552 -15.99 34.08 -4.34
CA ASN A 552 -17.44 34.05 -4.10
C ASN A 552 -18.26 33.39 -5.22
N GLY A 553 -17.62 32.64 -6.14
CA GLY A 553 -18.28 31.94 -7.24
C GLY A 553 -18.85 32.85 -8.33
N THR A 554 -18.55 34.15 -8.31
CA THR A 554 -19.06 35.13 -9.28
C THR A 554 -17.96 35.56 -10.26
N GLY A 555 -18.31 35.67 -11.55
CA GLY A 555 -17.39 36.16 -12.59
C GLY A 555 -16.56 35.10 -13.33
N GLY A 556 -16.71 33.81 -13.00
CA GLY A 556 -15.92 32.72 -13.61
C GLY A 556 -14.58 32.49 -12.91
N PHE A 557 -13.72 31.65 -13.49
CA PHE A 557 -12.38 31.37 -12.99
C PHE A 557 -11.32 32.17 -13.77
N HIS A 558 -10.42 32.83 -13.04
CA HIS A 558 -9.24 33.51 -13.57
C HIS A 558 -8.07 32.54 -13.64
N GLN A 559 -7.44 32.46 -14.82
CA GLN A 559 -6.26 31.63 -15.07
C GLN A 559 -4.97 32.31 -14.58
N PHE A 560 -4.02 31.51 -14.10
CA PHE A 560 -2.65 31.89 -13.81
C PHE A 560 -1.68 30.76 -14.18
N THR A 561 -0.37 31.02 -14.11
CA THR A 561 0.71 30.09 -14.52
C THR A 561 1.65 29.80 -13.34
N THR A 562 2.73 29.06 -13.57
CA THR A 562 3.77 28.75 -12.57
C THR A 562 4.47 29.97 -11.94
N ASN A 563 4.20 31.18 -12.42
CA ASN A 563 4.61 32.44 -11.79
C ASN A 563 3.74 32.83 -10.56
N GLY A 564 2.68 32.06 -10.28
CA GLY A 564 1.76 32.30 -9.17
C GLY A 564 0.78 33.45 -9.40
N VAL A 565 -0.05 33.73 -8.39
CA VAL A 565 -0.97 34.88 -8.35
C VAL A 565 -1.19 35.38 -6.92
N SER A 566 -1.28 36.70 -6.76
CA SER A 566 -1.61 37.38 -5.50
C SER A 566 -3.08 37.76 -5.45
N ILE A 567 -3.81 37.33 -4.41
CA ILE A 567 -5.23 37.58 -4.23
C ILE A 567 -5.45 38.32 -2.91
N THR A 568 -5.89 39.59 -2.97
CA THR A 568 -6.16 40.40 -1.78
C THR A 568 -7.53 40.08 -1.18
N ILE A 569 -7.53 39.61 0.07
CA ILE A 569 -8.72 39.37 0.88
C ILE A 569 -8.95 40.58 1.80
N ALA A 570 -9.99 41.36 1.50
CA ALA A 570 -10.33 42.59 2.24
C ALA A 570 -11.76 42.61 2.79
N ARG A 571 -12.51 41.51 2.64
CA ARG A 571 -13.86 41.28 3.16
C ARG A 571 -14.13 39.77 3.21
N THR A 572 -15.24 39.35 3.81
CA THR A 572 -15.63 37.93 3.83
C THR A 572 -15.66 37.36 2.41
N THR A 573 -14.84 36.34 2.17
CA THR A 573 -14.56 35.82 0.83
C THR A 573 -14.40 34.30 0.86
N THR A 574 -15.13 33.60 -0.01
CA THR A 574 -14.89 32.19 -0.34
C THR A 574 -14.02 32.12 -1.58
N LEU A 575 -12.80 31.60 -1.44
CA LEU A 575 -11.86 31.37 -2.53
C LEU A 575 -12.01 29.94 -3.05
N LEU A 576 -12.27 29.78 -4.35
CA LEU A 576 -12.28 28.52 -5.07
C LEU A 576 -11.04 28.44 -5.98
N TYR A 577 -10.40 27.27 -6.09
CA TYR A 577 -9.23 27.10 -6.96
C TYR A 577 -8.97 25.65 -7.39
N TYR A 578 -8.37 25.44 -8.57
CA TYR A 578 -7.91 24.14 -9.10
C TYR A 578 -6.76 24.34 -10.09
N GLY A 579 -6.06 23.25 -10.47
CA GLY A 579 -5.07 23.25 -11.56
C GLY A 579 -5.53 22.41 -12.75
N ASP A 580 -5.07 22.74 -13.95
CA ASP A 580 -5.44 22.10 -15.22
C ASP A 580 -4.26 22.18 -16.21
N ASP A 581 -4.00 21.09 -16.93
CA ASP A 581 -2.91 21.01 -17.91
C ASP A 581 -3.28 21.52 -19.31
N GLY A 582 -4.52 21.97 -19.51
CA GLY A 582 -5.03 22.45 -20.80
C GLY A 582 -5.40 21.33 -21.77
N THR A 583 -5.30 20.05 -21.35
CA THR A 583 -5.73 18.88 -22.14
C THR A 583 -7.01 18.24 -21.60
N GLY A 584 -7.66 18.87 -20.61
CA GLY A 584 -8.89 18.40 -19.97
C GLY A 584 -8.66 17.56 -18.70
N ASN A 585 -7.45 17.56 -18.17
CA ASN A 585 -7.07 16.86 -16.93
C ASN A 585 -6.94 17.86 -15.78
N CYS A 586 -8.10 18.17 -15.20
CA CYS A 586 -8.25 19.15 -14.11
C CYS A 586 -8.21 18.48 -12.73
N GLY A 587 -7.55 19.11 -11.78
CA GLY A 587 -7.64 18.77 -10.36
C GLY A 587 -9.01 19.15 -9.78
N PRO A 588 -9.38 18.61 -8.60
CA PRO A 588 -10.64 18.97 -7.94
C PRO A 588 -10.65 20.45 -7.52
N THR A 589 -11.80 21.10 -7.64
CA THR A 589 -12.02 22.45 -7.10
C THR A 589 -11.93 22.44 -5.57
N ASN A 590 -10.89 23.06 -5.06
CA ASN A 590 -10.67 23.29 -3.64
C ASN A 590 -11.38 24.57 -3.20
N THR A 591 -11.83 24.61 -1.94
CA THR A 591 -12.52 25.75 -1.35
C THR A 591 -11.86 26.17 -0.03
N ARG A 592 -11.72 27.47 0.18
CA ARG A 592 -11.34 28.11 1.45
C ARG A 592 -12.28 29.27 1.74
N THR A 593 -12.60 29.48 3.01
CA THR A 593 -13.44 30.61 3.43
C THR A 593 -12.65 31.46 4.43
N TYR A 594 -12.57 32.75 4.11
CA TYR A 594 -11.93 33.77 4.92
C TYR A 594 -13.02 34.70 5.43
N THR A 595 -13.30 34.66 6.73
CA THR A 595 -14.36 35.46 7.36
C THR A 595 -13.78 36.76 7.87
N PHE A 596 -14.38 37.87 7.47
CA PHE A 596 -13.99 39.20 7.93
C PHE A 596 -14.95 39.65 9.02
N ASP A 597 -14.42 39.84 10.22
CA ASP A 597 -15.20 40.26 11.38
C ASP A 597 -14.62 41.55 11.96
N THR A 598 -15.46 42.58 11.95
CA THR A 598 -15.15 43.93 12.44
C THR A 598 -16.20 44.41 13.45
N VAL A 599 -17.11 43.53 13.88
CA VAL A 599 -18.15 43.90 14.82
C VAL A 599 -17.56 43.84 16.22
N ALA A 600 -17.75 44.90 17.00
CA ALA A 600 -17.33 44.91 18.39
C ALA A 600 -18.37 44.19 19.26
N PRO A 601 -17.94 43.30 20.18
CA PRO A 601 -18.85 42.62 21.10
C PRO A 601 -19.48 43.59 22.09
N SER A 602 -20.66 43.26 22.58
CA SER A 602 -21.50 44.08 23.45
C SER A 602 -21.73 43.46 24.83
N ILE A 603 -21.95 44.31 25.83
CA ILE A 603 -22.31 43.93 27.20
C ILE A 603 -23.74 44.38 27.50
N THR A 604 -24.52 43.51 28.14
CA THR A 604 -25.83 43.83 28.71
C THR A 604 -25.84 43.59 30.24
N GLY A 605 -26.83 44.14 30.93
CA GLY A 605 -27.02 43.97 32.38
C GLY A 605 -26.33 45.00 33.28
N VAL A 606 -25.72 46.04 32.71
CA VAL A 606 -25.16 47.18 33.46
C VAL A 606 -26.28 48.16 33.84
N MET A 607 -26.41 48.49 35.12
CA MET A 607 -27.36 49.52 35.60
C MET A 607 -26.76 50.92 35.59
N SER A 608 -27.60 51.93 35.35
CA SER A 608 -27.27 53.35 35.55
C SER A 608 -27.03 53.70 37.02
N ASN A 609 -26.48 54.89 37.27
CA ASN A 609 -26.14 55.38 38.63
C ASN A 609 -27.28 55.20 39.66
N LEU A 610 -26.96 54.72 40.86
CA LEU A 610 -27.93 54.31 41.88
C LEU A 610 -27.50 54.71 43.30
N THR A 611 -28.43 55.21 44.12
CA THR A 611 -28.23 55.40 45.57
C THR A 611 -29.26 54.57 46.32
N THR A 612 -28.83 53.78 47.30
CA THR A 612 -29.65 52.76 47.97
C THR A 612 -29.17 52.51 49.40
N ASN A 613 -30.07 52.18 50.32
CA ASN A 613 -29.72 51.71 51.67
C ASN A 613 -29.56 50.18 51.76
N ALA A 614 -29.71 49.46 50.65
CA ALA A 614 -29.61 48.01 50.55
C ALA A 614 -28.56 47.58 49.52
N LEU A 615 -27.85 46.48 49.81
CA LEU A 615 -26.85 45.86 48.93
C LEU A 615 -27.53 45.21 47.71
N PHE A 616 -26.83 45.15 46.57
CA PHE A 616 -27.38 44.57 45.34
C PHE A 616 -26.29 43.86 44.50
N THR A 617 -26.73 43.14 43.47
CA THR A 617 -25.87 42.41 42.53
C THR A 617 -26.25 42.77 41.09
N LEU A 618 -25.25 43.07 40.27
CA LEU A 618 -25.38 43.19 38.81
C LEU A 618 -25.26 41.80 38.18
N THR A 619 -26.03 41.52 37.13
CA THR A 619 -25.90 40.30 36.32
C THR A 619 -25.46 40.72 34.93
N LEU A 620 -24.22 40.40 34.55
CA LEU A 620 -23.60 40.83 33.30
C LEU A 620 -23.61 39.71 32.27
N ASP A 621 -23.93 40.07 31.03
CA ASP A 621 -23.76 39.20 29.87
C ASP A 621 -22.76 39.79 28.89
N VAL A 622 -22.22 38.95 28.02
CA VAL A 622 -21.49 39.35 26.82
C VAL A 622 -22.02 38.52 25.65
N ASN A 623 -22.27 39.14 24.50
CA ASN A 623 -22.85 38.45 23.34
C ASN A 623 -21.87 37.45 22.69
N GLU A 624 -20.55 37.70 22.78
CA GLU A 624 -19.51 36.86 22.22
C GLU A 624 -18.15 37.06 22.92
N ASN A 625 -17.33 36.00 22.94
CA ASN A 625 -15.94 36.01 23.37
C ASN A 625 -15.69 36.48 24.81
N TYR A 626 -15.38 37.77 25.05
CA TYR A 626 -14.93 38.26 26.35
C TYR A 626 -15.56 39.59 26.76
N GLY A 627 -16.18 39.59 27.94
CA GLY A 627 -16.53 40.81 28.68
C GLY A 627 -15.48 41.13 29.73
N TYR A 628 -15.37 42.40 30.09
CA TYR A 628 -14.44 42.92 31.09
C TYR A 628 -15.18 43.89 32.02
N TRP A 629 -14.94 43.80 33.33
CA TRP A 629 -15.48 44.77 34.31
C TRP A 629 -14.48 45.15 35.41
N SER A 630 -14.63 46.34 36.00
CA SER A 630 -13.84 46.76 37.17
C SER A 630 -14.64 47.68 38.10
N THR A 631 -14.43 47.53 39.41
CA THR A 631 -14.95 48.43 40.46
C THR A 631 -13.92 49.48 40.91
N ASN A 632 -12.70 49.43 40.36
CA ASN A 632 -11.55 50.25 40.79
C ASN A 632 -11.23 51.41 39.82
N GLY A 633 -12.23 51.96 39.14
CA GLY A 633 -12.06 53.05 38.17
C GLY A 633 -11.60 52.60 36.78
N ALA A 634 -11.64 53.51 35.80
CA ALA A 634 -11.32 53.23 34.39
C ALA A 634 -9.89 52.73 34.11
N ALA A 635 -8.95 52.92 35.04
CA ALA A 635 -7.56 52.45 34.95
C ALA A 635 -7.27 51.21 35.84
N GLY A 636 -8.27 50.73 36.58
CA GLY A 636 -8.11 49.58 37.48
C GLY A 636 -7.97 48.25 36.73
N PRO A 637 -7.51 47.18 37.41
CA PRO A 637 -7.50 45.85 36.80
C PRO A 637 -8.93 45.42 36.47
N TYR A 638 -9.14 45.02 35.21
CA TYR A 638 -10.41 44.49 34.74
C TYR A 638 -10.46 42.97 34.93
N GLN A 639 -11.56 42.48 35.50
CA GLN A 639 -11.89 41.06 35.57
C GLN A 639 -12.52 40.63 34.23
N GLN A 640 -11.96 39.60 33.61
CA GLN A 640 -12.43 39.03 32.35
C GLN A 640 -13.47 37.93 32.60
N TYR A 641 -14.53 37.88 31.79
CA TYR A 641 -15.54 36.83 31.82
C TYR A 641 -15.95 36.41 30.40
N THR A 642 -16.41 35.17 30.26
CA THR A 642 -16.82 34.54 28.99
C THR A 642 -18.28 34.10 28.97
N THR A 643 -18.98 34.24 30.09
CA THR A 643 -20.25 33.52 30.35
C THR A 643 -21.36 34.50 30.69
N ALA A 644 -22.50 34.33 30.04
CA ALA A 644 -23.75 35.02 30.41
C ALA A 644 -24.14 34.69 31.87
N GLY A 645 -24.77 35.65 32.56
CA GLY A 645 -25.16 35.52 33.96
C GLY A 645 -24.04 35.82 34.98
N THR A 646 -22.96 36.51 34.59
CA THR A 646 -21.84 36.82 35.49
C THR A 646 -22.26 37.81 36.57
N SER A 647 -22.36 37.33 37.81
CA SER A 647 -22.85 38.11 38.96
C SER A 647 -21.74 38.95 39.62
N VAL A 648 -21.97 40.25 39.81
CA VAL A 648 -21.06 41.17 40.51
C VAL A 648 -21.80 41.88 41.65
N SER A 649 -21.44 41.57 42.90
CA SER A 649 -22.06 42.17 44.09
C SER A 649 -21.45 43.53 44.44
N VAL A 650 -22.31 44.53 44.66
CA VAL A 650 -21.95 45.90 45.06
C VAL A 650 -22.29 46.07 46.55
N GLN A 651 -21.26 46.01 47.39
CA GLN A 651 -21.39 46.00 48.85
C GLN A 651 -21.08 47.35 49.53
N ARG A 652 -20.55 48.33 48.78
CA ARG A 652 -20.24 49.68 49.25
C ARG A 652 -20.33 50.65 48.08
N SER A 653 -20.30 51.96 48.35
CA SER A 653 -20.25 52.99 47.32
C SER A 653 -19.05 52.77 46.37
N THR A 654 -19.27 52.70 45.05
CA THR A 654 -18.23 52.29 44.09
C THR A 654 -18.44 52.84 42.67
N SER A 655 -17.36 52.95 41.90
CA SER A 655 -17.39 53.31 40.48
C SER A 655 -17.21 52.07 39.59
N PHE A 656 -18.25 51.67 38.87
CA PHE A 656 -18.29 50.45 38.07
C PHE A 656 -18.06 50.74 36.58
N HIS A 657 -17.12 50.02 35.96
CA HIS A 657 -16.74 50.17 34.56
C HIS A 657 -16.82 48.83 33.82
N SER A 658 -17.21 48.82 32.53
CA SER A 658 -17.19 47.60 31.71
C SER A 658 -17.05 47.84 30.21
N TYR A 659 -16.46 46.89 29.49
CA TYR A 659 -16.37 46.84 28.02
C TYR A 659 -16.21 45.39 27.56
N ALA A 660 -16.54 45.05 26.32
CA ALA A 660 -16.25 43.73 25.75
C ALA A 660 -15.20 43.81 24.63
N LYS A 661 -14.52 42.70 24.38
CA LYS A 661 -13.49 42.55 23.35
C LYS A 661 -13.46 41.12 22.79
N ASP A 662 -13.30 41.00 21.47
CA ASP A 662 -13.26 39.70 20.79
C ASP A 662 -11.83 39.12 20.71
N VAL A 663 -11.69 37.95 20.07
CA VAL A 663 -10.39 37.31 19.83
C VAL A 663 -9.51 38.03 18.79
N LEU A 664 -10.07 38.95 17.99
CA LEU A 664 -9.39 39.71 16.94
C LEU A 664 -8.93 41.10 17.42
N GLY A 665 -9.43 41.54 18.58
CA GLY A 665 -9.18 42.84 19.17
C GLY A 665 -10.23 43.92 18.89
N ASN A 666 -11.37 43.59 18.27
CA ASN A 666 -12.51 44.50 18.16
C ASN A 666 -13.07 44.72 19.58
N CYS A 667 -13.25 45.97 20.01
CA CYS A 667 -13.63 46.33 21.38
C CYS A 667 -14.81 47.31 21.39
N THR A 668 -15.74 47.17 22.35
CA THR A 668 -16.73 48.23 22.64
C THR A 668 -16.13 49.37 23.46
N ALA A 669 -16.79 50.52 23.42
CA ALA A 669 -16.49 51.63 24.32
C ALA A 669 -16.77 51.25 25.80
N THR A 670 -16.01 51.85 26.71
CA THR A 670 -16.11 51.57 28.15
C THR A 670 -17.28 52.31 28.80
N ASN A 671 -18.26 51.55 29.31
CA ASN A 671 -19.32 52.05 30.18
C ASN A 671 -18.74 52.44 31.55
N SER A 672 -19.28 53.48 32.19
CA SER A 672 -18.85 53.99 33.51
C SER A 672 -20.05 54.46 34.33
N ASN A 673 -20.27 53.91 35.54
CA ASN A 673 -21.40 54.21 36.44
C ASN A 673 -20.93 54.33 37.90
N TYR A 674 -21.78 54.89 38.79
CA TYR A 674 -21.48 55.12 40.20
C TYR A 674 -22.65 54.75 41.14
N TYR A 675 -22.34 54.09 42.27
CA TYR A 675 -23.31 53.55 43.23
C TYR A 675 -23.01 53.99 44.68
N THR A 676 -24.02 54.16 45.58
CA THR A 676 -23.87 54.79 46.94
C THR A 676 -24.74 54.17 48.08
N ILE A 677 -24.23 53.97 49.33
CA ILE A 677 -24.85 53.24 50.50
C ILE A 677 -24.59 53.91 51.91
N THR A 678 -25.41 53.66 52.99
CA THR A 678 -25.38 54.29 54.38
C THR A 678 -25.85 53.39 55.59
N VAL A 679 -25.31 53.52 56.85
CA VAL A 679 -25.55 52.59 58.03
C VAL A 679 -25.67 53.20 59.50
N SER A 680 -25.95 52.39 60.56
CA SER A 680 -26.20 52.78 62.00
C SER A 680 -25.69 51.79 63.09
N LYS A 681 -25.51 52.16 64.39
CA LYS A 681 -24.80 51.37 65.47
C LYS A 681 -25.34 49.97 65.83
N PRO A 682 -24.50 49.02 66.34
CA PRO A 682 -24.87 47.61 66.51
C PRO A 682 -25.18 47.11 67.95
N SER A 683 -25.76 45.91 68.04
CA SER A 683 -26.25 45.27 69.29
C SER A 683 -25.17 44.54 70.11
N VAL A 684 -25.46 44.26 71.40
CA VAL A 684 -24.51 43.64 72.35
C VAL A 684 -24.48 42.10 72.23
N PRO A 685 -23.30 41.48 72.05
CA PRO A 685 -23.14 40.01 72.02
C PRO A 685 -23.55 39.31 73.31
N THR A 686 -24.11 38.10 73.21
CA THR A 686 -24.57 37.30 74.36
C THR A 686 -23.98 35.88 74.34
N GLY A 687 -24.26 35.05 75.35
CA GLY A 687 -23.90 33.62 75.32
C GLY A 687 -22.39 33.31 75.26
N ILE A 688 -21.54 34.14 75.87
CA ILE A 688 -20.08 33.98 75.76
C ILE A 688 -19.63 32.64 76.38
N SER A 689 -18.88 31.85 75.61
CA SER A 689 -18.25 30.59 76.03
C SER A 689 -16.85 30.45 75.45
N VAL A 690 -16.02 29.54 75.97
CA VAL A 690 -14.62 29.38 75.52
C VAL A 690 -14.27 27.90 75.40
N VAL A 691 -13.80 27.47 74.24
CA VAL A 691 -13.47 26.07 73.93
C VAL A 691 -12.04 25.96 73.37
N LYS A 692 -11.33 24.86 73.68
CA LYS A 692 -10.04 24.58 73.01
C LYS A 692 -10.29 24.24 71.55
N THR A 693 -9.58 24.92 70.65
CA THR A 693 -9.62 24.68 69.19
C THR A 693 -8.25 24.41 68.58
N GLY A 694 -7.14 24.60 69.32
CA GLY A 694 -5.80 24.21 68.86
C GLY A 694 -4.79 24.11 70.00
N ASP A 695 -3.59 23.59 69.71
CA ASP A 695 -2.58 23.23 70.72
C ASP A 695 -1.92 24.39 71.48
N ASN A 696 -2.13 25.62 71.03
CA ASN A 696 -1.84 26.89 71.73
C ASN A 696 -3.00 27.88 71.46
N MET A 697 -4.25 27.42 71.39
CA MET A 697 -5.38 28.23 70.89
C MET A 697 -6.75 27.91 71.53
N LEU A 698 -7.40 28.95 72.06
CA LEU A 698 -8.77 28.94 72.58
C LEU A 698 -9.69 29.75 71.67
N GLN A 699 -10.81 29.18 71.27
CA GLN A 699 -11.89 29.89 70.60
C GLN A 699 -12.88 30.42 71.63
N VAL A 700 -13.02 31.74 71.69
CA VAL A 700 -14.16 32.39 72.34
C VAL A 700 -15.35 32.30 71.38
N ARG A 701 -16.53 31.93 71.86
CA ARG A 701 -17.77 31.90 71.09
C ARG A 701 -18.82 32.79 71.75
N TRP A 702 -19.75 33.31 70.96
CA TRP A 702 -20.88 34.10 71.42
C TRP A 702 -22.06 33.96 70.46
N THR A 703 -23.26 34.27 70.95
CA THR A 703 -24.44 34.50 70.13
C THR A 703 -24.42 35.93 69.65
N ASP A 704 -24.43 36.09 68.33
CA ASP A 704 -24.66 37.38 67.69
C ASP A 704 -26.14 37.79 67.82
N THR A 705 -26.36 39.06 68.11
CA THR A 705 -27.67 39.72 68.29
C THR A 705 -27.79 40.99 67.43
N SER A 706 -26.77 41.24 66.61
CA SER A 706 -26.58 42.41 65.77
C SER A 706 -26.83 42.04 64.30
N VAL A 707 -27.07 43.05 63.46
CA VAL A 707 -27.36 42.88 62.01
C VAL A 707 -26.66 43.93 61.14
N ASN A 708 -25.80 44.73 61.75
CA ASN A 708 -25.30 46.01 61.24
C ASN A 708 -23.90 46.37 61.79
N GLU A 709 -23.22 45.43 62.42
CA GLU A 709 -21.83 45.54 62.85
C GLU A 709 -20.85 45.30 61.70
N ASP A 710 -19.73 46.00 61.70
CA ASP A 710 -18.61 45.73 60.78
C ASP A 710 -17.66 44.67 61.40
N CYS A 711 -17.58 44.62 62.73
CA CYS A 711 -16.79 43.66 63.48
C CYS A 711 -17.20 43.54 64.96
N PHE A 712 -16.81 42.44 65.61
CA PHE A 712 -16.80 42.27 67.06
C PHE A 712 -15.42 42.54 67.62
N ARG A 713 -15.34 43.06 68.85
CA ARG A 713 -14.08 43.29 69.58
C ARG A 713 -13.99 42.33 70.76
N VAL A 714 -12.88 41.61 70.86
CA VAL A 714 -12.63 40.62 71.92
C VAL A 714 -11.56 41.14 72.88
N TYR A 715 -11.79 40.90 74.17
CA TYR A 715 -10.93 41.30 75.27
C TYR A 715 -10.53 40.08 76.09
N ARG A 716 -9.31 40.05 76.64
CA ARG A 716 -8.73 38.92 77.36
C ARG A 716 -8.14 39.32 78.72
N SER A 717 -8.22 38.42 79.70
CA SER A 717 -7.59 38.52 81.01
C SER A 717 -7.00 37.17 81.43
N THR A 718 -5.98 37.16 82.30
CA THR A 718 -5.49 35.97 83.01
C THR A 718 -5.87 35.97 84.50
N ASN A 719 -6.44 37.08 85.01
CA ASN A 719 -6.81 37.25 86.42
C ASN A 719 -8.29 37.64 86.61
N ASN A 720 -9.09 37.59 85.55
CA ASN A 720 -10.52 37.93 85.48
C ASN A 720 -10.90 39.37 85.92
N THR A 721 -9.93 40.26 86.17
CA THR A 721 -10.19 41.64 86.64
C THR A 721 -9.68 42.70 85.66
N GLN A 722 -8.48 42.52 85.11
CA GLN A 722 -7.90 43.43 84.12
C GLN A 722 -7.98 42.81 82.73
N TYR A 723 -8.65 43.50 81.80
CA TYR A 723 -8.92 43.03 80.45
C TYR A 723 -8.17 43.87 79.41
N SER A 724 -7.28 43.25 78.64
CA SER A 724 -6.62 43.85 77.47
C SER A 724 -7.44 43.55 76.21
N PHE A 725 -7.60 44.53 75.31
CA PHE A 725 -8.11 44.27 73.96
C PHE A 725 -7.20 43.25 73.26
N LEU A 726 -7.80 42.24 72.64
CA LEU A 726 -7.12 41.11 72.02
C LEU A 726 -7.13 41.19 70.50
N GLY A 727 -8.25 41.62 69.92
CA GLY A 727 -8.43 41.74 68.48
C GLY A 727 -9.90 41.81 68.08
N THR A 728 -10.16 41.84 66.78
CA THR A 728 -11.51 41.90 66.21
C THR A 728 -11.85 40.65 65.40
N ALA A 729 -13.09 40.15 65.50
CA ALA A 729 -13.69 39.22 64.53
C ALA A 729 -14.58 40.01 63.55
N ALA A 730 -14.77 39.54 62.32
CA ALA A 730 -15.59 40.25 61.33
C ALA A 730 -17.08 40.32 61.72
N ALA A 731 -17.86 41.10 60.96
CA ALA A 731 -19.32 41.08 60.97
C ALA A 731 -19.87 39.64 60.94
N ASN A 732 -20.97 39.41 61.66
CA ASN A 732 -21.67 38.14 61.82
C ASN A 732 -20.82 36.98 62.39
N ALA A 733 -19.58 37.26 62.84
CA ALA A 733 -18.78 36.27 63.53
C ALA A 733 -19.40 35.95 64.88
N THR A 734 -19.61 34.67 65.15
CA THR A 734 -20.04 34.12 66.45
C THR A 734 -18.86 33.55 67.25
N SER A 735 -17.62 33.82 66.81
CA SER A 735 -16.42 33.35 67.50
C SER A 735 -15.15 34.13 67.14
N TYR A 736 -14.14 34.02 68.01
CA TYR A 736 -12.80 34.57 67.85
C TYR A 736 -11.75 33.59 68.36
N ASP A 737 -10.71 33.34 67.56
CA ASP A 737 -9.64 32.43 67.88
C ASP A 737 -8.44 33.15 68.52
N ASN A 738 -8.26 32.97 69.83
CA ASN A 738 -7.07 33.46 70.53
C ASN A 738 -5.92 32.45 70.41
N THR A 739 -4.96 32.76 69.56
CA THR A 739 -3.75 31.98 69.28
C THR A 739 -2.57 32.33 70.19
N GLY A 740 -1.48 31.56 70.11
CA GLY A 740 -0.22 31.86 70.81
C GLY A 740 -0.28 31.68 72.33
N LEU A 741 -1.28 30.97 72.84
CA LEU A 741 -1.48 30.78 74.27
C LEU A 741 -0.49 29.77 74.85
N VAL A 742 0.09 30.09 76.00
CA VAL A 742 0.96 29.16 76.74
C VAL A 742 0.12 28.05 77.36
N ALA A 743 0.49 26.80 77.10
CA ALA A 743 -0.11 25.62 77.72
C ALA A 743 0.04 25.64 79.25
N GLY A 744 -1.02 25.27 79.97
CA GLY A 744 -1.08 25.26 81.44
C GLY A 744 -1.71 26.50 82.10
N ILE A 745 -2.05 27.56 81.35
CA ILE A 745 -2.63 28.80 81.89
C ILE A 745 -4.14 28.90 81.57
N ILE A 746 -4.93 29.42 82.52
CA ILE A 746 -6.36 29.75 82.34
C ILE A 746 -6.50 31.19 81.82
N TYR A 747 -7.34 31.40 80.82
CA TYR A 747 -7.64 32.71 80.22
C TYR A 747 -9.14 33.00 80.25
N TYR A 748 -9.50 34.26 80.53
CA TYR A 748 -10.87 34.80 80.62
C TYR A 748 -11.13 35.82 79.50
N TYR A 749 -12.37 35.93 78.99
CA TYR A 749 -12.68 36.77 77.82
C TYR A 749 -14.03 37.50 77.89
N LYS A 750 -14.14 38.64 77.19
CA LYS A 750 -15.35 39.45 76.96
C LYS A 750 -15.45 39.90 75.50
N VAL A 751 -16.65 40.22 74.99
CA VAL A 751 -16.88 40.56 73.57
C VAL A 751 -17.95 41.66 73.36
N SER A 752 -17.68 42.66 72.52
CA SER A 752 -18.60 43.74 72.05
C SER A 752 -18.71 43.74 70.51
N ALA A 753 -19.67 44.49 69.93
CA ALA A 753 -19.84 44.72 68.49
C ALA A 753 -19.52 46.18 68.11
N THR A 754 -19.12 46.48 66.87
CA THR A 754 -18.84 47.84 66.40
C THR A 754 -19.03 48.00 64.90
N ASN A 755 -19.34 49.23 64.46
CA ASN A 755 -19.27 49.63 63.05
C ASN A 755 -18.83 51.09 62.88
N GLU A 756 -18.96 51.66 61.67
CA GLU A 756 -18.72 53.08 61.36
C GLU A 756 -19.48 54.06 62.28
N ALA A 757 -20.64 53.70 62.83
CA ALA A 757 -21.36 54.50 63.82
C ALA A 757 -20.84 54.30 65.27
N GLY A 758 -20.07 53.24 65.53
CA GLY A 758 -19.26 53.00 66.73
C GLY A 758 -19.61 51.73 67.54
N GLU A 759 -18.93 51.55 68.68
CA GLU A 759 -18.96 50.30 69.47
C GLU A 759 -20.14 50.20 70.47
N SER A 760 -20.55 48.96 70.77
CA SER A 760 -21.55 48.52 71.75
C SER A 760 -20.95 48.26 73.14
N ALA A 761 -21.79 47.94 74.14
CA ALA A 761 -21.30 47.33 75.38
C ALA A 761 -20.79 45.89 75.14
N ALA A 762 -20.04 45.33 76.10
CA ALA A 762 -19.43 43.99 76.00
C ALA A 762 -20.08 42.94 76.92
N GLY A 763 -20.35 41.75 76.39
CA GLY A 763 -20.80 40.57 77.14
C GLY A 763 -19.65 39.74 77.71
N GLY A 764 -19.94 38.92 78.74
CA GLY A 764 -18.98 38.02 79.42
C GLY A 764 -18.77 38.36 80.91
N PRO A 765 -17.91 37.63 81.65
CA PRO A 765 -16.79 36.84 81.11
C PRO A 765 -16.97 35.31 81.09
N ALA A 766 -16.17 34.63 80.26
CA ALA A 766 -16.04 33.17 80.19
C ALA A 766 -14.55 32.72 80.06
N SER A 767 -14.19 31.47 80.35
CA SER A 767 -12.78 31.05 80.48
C SER A 767 -12.45 29.58 80.16
N ASN A 768 -11.20 29.27 79.76
CA ASN A 768 -10.66 27.91 79.50
C ASN A 768 -9.10 27.89 79.51
N MET A 769 -8.43 26.73 79.27
CA MET A 769 -6.96 26.53 79.27
C MET A 769 -6.44 25.61 78.13
N ILE A 770 -5.11 25.50 77.93
CA ILE A 770 -4.48 24.74 76.84
C ILE A 770 -3.49 23.63 77.28
N PRO A 771 -3.49 22.44 76.62
CA PRO A 771 -2.42 21.40 76.59
C PRO A 771 -1.61 21.30 75.26
N LEU A 772 -0.40 20.71 75.31
CA LEU A 772 0.84 20.90 74.48
C LEU A 772 1.18 19.79 73.39
N ARG A 773 1.59 20.09 72.11
CA ARG A 773 2.23 19.15 71.09
C ARG A 773 2.87 19.72 69.75
N ILE A 774 3.24 18.88 68.71
CA ILE A 774 4.37 19.01 67.69
C ILE A 774 3.99 18.67 66.17
N ALA A 775 4.67 19.18 65.08
CA ALA A 775 4.26 19.09 63.61
C ALA A 775 5.36 18.90 62.46
N VAL A 776 4.99 18.53 61.18
CA VAL A 776 5.82 18.39 59.89
C VAL A 776 5.01 18.48 58.52
N SER A 777 5.59 18.47 57.27
CA SER A 777 5.02 18.97 55.93
C SER A 777 5.04 18.09 54.59
N ASN A 778 4.48 18.61 53.45
CA ASN A 778 3.77 18.06 52.21
C ASN A 778 4.43 17.38 50.93
N GLY A 779 3.58 16.78 50.02
CA GLY A 779 3.78 16.27 48.60
C GLY A 779 2.44 16.07 47.74
N ALA A 780 2.41 15.58 46.44
CA ALA A 780 1.30 15.77 45.40
C ALA A 780 0.92 14.63 44.31
N ALA A 781 -0.38 14.34 43.87
CA ALA A 781 -0.90 13.41 42.73
C ALA A 781 -2.43 13.51 42.14
N LEU A 782 -2.78 13.42 40.80
CA LEU A 782 -4.01 13.99 40.02
C LEU A 782 -5.35 13.18 40.00
N VAL A 783 -6.29 13.68 39.15
CA VAL A 783 -7.46 13.03 38.54
C VAL A 783 -7.47 13.17 36.98
N MET A 784 -7.90 12.11 36.26
CA MET A 784 -8.37 12.11 34.85
C MET A 784 -9.68 11.28 34.74
N PRO A 785 -10.52 11.42 33.69
CA PRO A 785 -11.79 10.70 33.59
C PRO A 785 -11.74 9.33 32.87
N LEU A 786 -12.64 8.45 33.33
CA LEU A 786 -13.12 7.19 32.73
C LEU A 786 -12.13 6.00 32.57
N SER A 787 -12.54 4.85 33.12
CA SER A 787 -11.91 3.51 33.04
C SER A 787 -10.84 3.13 34.11
N ASN A 788 -11.04 3.66 35.33
CA ASN A 788 -11.01 2.92 36.60
C ASN A 788 -9.67 2.35 37.15
N MET A 789 -8.89 3.20 37.82
CA MET A 789 -8.26 3.00 39.16
C MET A 789 -7.46 4.26 39.55
N ILE A 790 -7.43 4.63 40.84
CA ILE A 790 -6.65 5.77 41.36
C ILE A 790 -5.56 5.24 42.31
N GLN A 791 -4.31 5.72 42.16
CA GLN A 791 -3.19 5.47 43.07
C GLN A 791 -2.74 6.78 43.72
N LEU A 792 -2.66 6.81 45.05
CA LEU A 792 -2.10 7.92 45.84
C LEU A 792 -0.75 7.51 46.44
N ARG A 793 0.21 8.45 46.51
CA ARG A 793 1.50 8.27 47.19
C ARG A 793 1.77 9.45 48.13
N TYR A 794 2.25 9.17 49.34
CA TYR A 794 2.69 10.20 50.29
C TYR A 794 3.78 9.68 51.21
N SER A 795 4.57 10.61 51.77
CA SER A 795 5.70 10.33 52.66
C SER A 795 5.42 10.83 54.08
N LEU A 796 5.68 9.97 55.07
CA LEU A 796 5.55 10.28 56.49
C LEU A 796 6.95 10.53 57.06
N SER A 797 7.16 11.69 57.66
CA SER A 797 8.47 12.14 58.15
C SER A 797 8.87 11.60 59.53
N LYS A 798 8.10 10.67 60.11
CA LYS A 798 8.42 10.02 61.38
C LYS A 798 7.68 8.70 61.59
N ASN A 799 8.36 7.75 62.23
CA ASN A 799 7.79 6.47 62.64
C ASN A 799 6.82 6.64 63.82
N PHE A 800 5.63 6.07 63.71
CA PHE A 800 4.63 6.02 64.79
C PHE A 800 4.83 4.76 65.64
N SER A 801 4.79 4.91 66.97
CA SER A 801 4.98 3.82 67.94
C SER A 801 3.68 3.14 68.39
N ALA A 802 2.55 3.44 67.74
CA ALA A 802 1.23 2.88 68.03
C ALA A 802 0.45 2.70 66.72
N PRO A 803 -0.54 1.78 66.64
CA PRO A 803 -1.30 1.54 65.42
C PRO A 803 -2.03 2.81 64.96
N VAL A 804 -1.79 3.21 63.70
CA VAL A 804 -2.47 4.34 63.08
C VAL A 804 -3.62 3.81 62.23
N SER A 805 -4.85 4.04 62.68
CA SER A 805 -6.04 3.83 61.84
C SER A 805 -6.18 5.00 60.87
N ILE A 806 -5.95 4.74 59.57
CA ILE A 806 -6.18 5.71 58.49
C ILE A 806 -7.63 5.61 58.03
N ARG A 807 -8.35 6.72 58.04
CA ARG A 807 -9.66 6.86 57.37
C ARG A 807 -9.51 7.68 56.10
N PHE A 808 -10.26 7.30 55.07
CA PHE A 808 -10.44 8.08 53.85
C PHE A 808 -11.84 8.69 53.88
N SER A 809 -11.89 10.01 53.86
CA SER A 809 -13.13 10.78 53.80
C SER A 809 -13.12 11.62 52.53
N TYR A 810 -14.29 11.88 51.94
CA TYR A 810 -14.47 12.73 50.77
C TYR A 810 -15.35 13.94 51.08
N ALA A 811 -15.15 15.00 50.30
CA ALA A 811 -16.04 16.15 50.22
C ALA A 811 -16.35 16.42 48.74
N GLU A 812 -17.61 16.70 48.40
CA GLU A 812 -18.07 16.91 47.00
C GLU A 812 -17.68 18.29 46.46
N THR A 813 -17.27 19.20 47.35
CA THR A 813 -16.63 20.49 47.10
C THR A 813 -15.71 20.80 48.30
N ALA A 814 -14.69 21.65 48.10
CA ALA A 814 -13.70 22.00 49.13
C ALA A 814 -14.28 22.62 50.43
N SER A 815 -15.55 23.04 50.42
CA SER A 815 -16.27 23.64 51.55
C SER A 815 -17.36 22.74 52.15
N ALA A 816 -17.54 21.50 51.66
CA ALA A 816 -18.56 20.59 52.16
C ALA A 816 -18.10 19.83 53.42
N LEU A 817 -19.07 19.38 54.23
CA LEU A 817 -18.79 18.46 55.34
C LEU A 817 -18.24 17.14 54.81
N TRP A 818 -17.08 16.75 55.34
CA TRP A 818 -16.38 15.52 55.01
C TRP A 818 -17.19 14.29 55.44
N LYS A 819 -17.38 13.36 54.51
CA LYS A 819 -18.07 12.07 54.72
C LYS A 819 -17.04 10.95 54.64
N ASP A 820 -16.99 10.06 55.62
CA ASP A 820 -16.17 8.85 55.54
C ASP A 820 -16.61 8.00 54.33
N ILE A 821 -15.66 7.56 53.50
CA ILE A 821 -15.94 6.56 52.47
C ILE A 821 -16.22 5.23 53.19
N PRO A 822 -17.38 4.57 52.96
CA PRO A 822 -17.66 3.29 53.59
C PRO A 822 -16.57 2.27 53.26
N SER A 823 -16.11 1.51 54.26
CA SER A 823 -15.00 0.55 54.09
C SER A 823 -15.24 -0.46 52.97
N ALA A 824 -16.50 -0.82 52.69
CA ALA A 824 -16.89 -1.69 51.58
C ALA A 824 -16.61 -1.11 50.17
N GLN A 825 -16.37 0.20 50.04
CA GLN A 825 -16.01 0.86 48.77
C GLN A 825 -14.49 1.11 48.63
N VAL A 826 -13.71 0.88 49.69
CA VAL A 826 -12.24 0.95 49.67
C VAL A 826 -11.69 -0.48 49.56
N SER A 827 -11.43 -0.94 48.34
CA SER A 827 -10.90 -2.28 48.09
C SER A 827 -9.38 -2.23 47.94
N GLY A 828 -8.66 -2.91 48.86
CA GLY A 828 -7.21 -3.09 48.81
C GLY A 828 -6.40 -1.93 49.41
N ILE A 829 -6.33 -1.86 50.75
CA ILE A 829 -5.28 -1.09 51.44
C ILE A 829 -4.05 -1.98 51.58
N LEU A 830 -3.11 -1.92 50.62
CA LEU A 830 -1.82 -2.62 50.74
C LEU A 830 -0.79 -1.71 51.42
N LEU A 831 -0.71 -1.80 52.75
CA LEU A 831 0.32 -1.15 53.58
C LEU A 831 1.69 -1.84 53.39
N CYS A 832 2.29 -1.67 52.22
CA CYS A 832 3.66 -2.09 51.95
C CYS A 832 4.67 -1.06 52.52
N ALA A 833 4.87 -1.07 53.83
CA ALA A 833 5.95 -0.32 54.46
C ALA A 833 7.30 -1.02 54.21
N THR A 834 7.98 -0.67 53.11
CA THR A 834 9.30 -1.21 52.75
C THR A 834 10.35 -0.11 52.70
N ASN A 835 10.85 0.26 53.89
CA ASN A 835 12.08 1.03 54.17
C ASN A 835 12.32 2.30 53.33
N SER A 836 11.26 2.85 52.75
CA SER A 836 11.22 4.07 51.95
C SER A 836 9.84 4.67 52.15
N ASP A 837 9.77 5.98 52.36
CA ASP A 837 8.59 6.63 52.95
C ASP A 837 7.46 6.79 51.93
N GLN A 838 6.80 5.70 51.53
CA GLN A 838 5.65 5.71 50.64
C GLN A 838 4.57 4.71 51.05
N VAL A 839 3.36 5.22 51.32
CA VAL A 839 2.14 4.41 51.45
C VAL A 839 1.32 4.53 50.16
N ASN A 840 0.77 3.40 49.71
CA ASN A 840 -0.13 3.32 48.55
C ASN A 840 -1.54 2.92 49.00
N ALA A 841 -2.56 3.51 48.39
CA ALA A 841 -3.97 3.15 48.59
C ALA A 841 -4.71 3.09 47.24
N TRP A 842 -5.68 2.18 47.15
CA TRP A 842 -6.53 1.94 45.98
C TRP A 842 -8.01 2.11 46.36
N ILE A 843 -8.82 2.66 45.46
CA ILE A 843 -10.24 3.01 45.72
C ILE A 843 -11.12 2.47 44.58
N SER A 844 -12.27 1.88 44.92
CA SER A 844 -13.19 1.21 43.98
C SER A 844 -14.16 2.22 43.31
N PRO A 845 -14.59 2.02 42.04
CA PRO A 845 -15.20 3.07 41.23
C PRO A 845 -16.73 3.21 41.39
N SER A 846 -17.27 3.03 42.60
CA SER A 846 -18.71 3.27 42.88
C SER A 846 -19.02 4.74 43.20
N ILE A 847 -18.19 5.67 42.71
CA ILE A 847 -18.24 7.10 43.02
C ILE A 847 -18.59 7.90 41.76
N ASP A 848 -19.47 8.88 41.89
CA ASP A 848 -20.05 9.65 40.79
C ASP A 848 -18.99 10.52 40.07
N THR A 849 -18.64 10.13 38.84
CA THR A 849 -17.60 10.77 38.04
C THR A 849 -17.92 12.20 37.60
N ALA A 850 -19.12 12.71 37.87
CA ALA A 850 -19.46 14.13 37.64
C ALA A 850 -18.95 15.08 38.74
N LYS A 851 -18.49 14.56 39.89
CA LYS A 851 -18.10 15.38 41.06
C LYS A 851 -16.58 15.46 41.24
N LYS A 852 -16.11 16.56 41.85
CA LYS A 852 -14.74 16.68 42.35
C LYS A 852 -14.67 16.13 43.78
N TYR A 853 -13.54 15.49 44.11
CA TYR A 853 -13.32 14.87 45.41
C TYR A 853 -11.96 15.29 45.96
N ASP A 854 -11.97 15.92 47.13
CA ASP A 854 -10.78 16.03 47.98
C ASP A 854 -10.71 14.82 48.92
N ILE A 855 -9.51 14.46 49.43
CA ILE A 855 -9.28 13.28 50.27
C ILE A 855 -8.52 13.68 51.55
N ARG A 856 -9.08 13.35 52.72
CA ARG A 856 -8.45 13.56 54.03
C ARG A 856 -7.86 12.25 54.57
N ILE A 857 -6.71 12.34 55.24
CA ILE A 857 -6.14 11.28 56.08
C ILE A 857 -6.14 11.77 57.53
N VAL A 858 -6.66 10.94 58.45
CA VAL A 858 -6.69 11.21 59.90
C VAL A 858 -6.01 10.06 60.63
N ALA A 859 -5.12 10.39 61.56
CA ALA A 859 -4.47 9.43 62.46
C ALA A 859 -5.09 9.53 63.86
N SER A 860 -5.73 8.45 64.34
CA SER A 860 -6.38 8.43 65.65
C SER A 860 -5.53 7.70 66.71
N ASN A 861 -4.79 8.42 67.55
CA ASN A 861 -4.06 7.85 68.70
C ASN A 861 -4.41 8.55 70.03
N GLY A 862 -5.72 8.73 70.28
CA GLY A 862 -6.31 8.96 71.61
C GLY A 862 -6.09 10.33 72.27
N TYR A 863 -5.02 11.06 71.94
CA TYR A 863 -4.64 12.31 72.62
C TYR A 863 -4.09 13.42 71.72
N ALA A 864 -4.10 13.25 70.39
CA ALA A 864 -3.85 14.33 69.43
C ALA A 864 -4.48 14.00 68.07
N GLU A 865 -5.30 14.89 67.50
CA GLU A 865 -5.65 14.84 66.07
C GLU A 865 -4.62 15.66 65.28
N GLY A 866 -3.82 14.98 64.46
CA GLY A 866 -3.00 15.62 63.43
C GLY A 866 -3.78 15.69 62.11
N VAL A 867 -3.90 16.88 61.52
CA VAL A 867 -4.51 17.09 60.20
C VAL A 867 -3.42 17.22 59.14
N PHE A 868 -3.52 16.43 58.07
CA PHE A 868 -2.63 16.48 56.91
C PHE A 868 -3.42 16.95 55.68
N ILE A 869 -2.85 17.85 54.86
CA ILE A 869 -3.52 18.44 53.68
C ILE A 869 -2.60 18.30 52.44
N ILE A 870 -3.09 17.64 51.40
CA ILE A 870 -2.40 17.48 50.10
C ILE A 870 -2.97 18.53 49.13
N SER A 871 -2.10 19.27 48.43
CA SER A 871 -2.49 20.53 47.76
C SER A 871 -2.46 20.54 46.23
N SER A 872 -1.80 19.60 45.55
CA SER A 872 -1.76 19.59 44.08
C SER A 872 -1.44 18.23 43.49
N VAL A 873 -1.72 18.15 42.18
CA VAL A 873 -2.33 16.96 41.57
C VAL A 873 -1.17 16.01 40.98
N THR A 874 -1.29 15.45 39.72
CA THR A 874 -0.42 14.56 38.77
C THR A 874 -0.87 13.06 38.37
N VAL A 875 -1.29 12.69 37.11
CA VAL A 875 -1.91 11.36 36.65
C VAL A 875 -1.47 10.80 35.27
N HIS A 876 -1.59 9.47 35.05
CA HIS A 876 -1.41 8.75 33.77
C HIS A 876 -2.54 7.73 33.43
N THR A 877 -2.86 7.55 32.15
CA THR A 877 -3.63 6.41 31.61
C THR A 877 -2.71 5.20 31.43
N LEU A 878 -3.15 3.99 31.82
CA LEU A 878 -2.25 2.83 31.90
C LEU A 878 -2.45 1.71 30.87
N PHE A 879 -3.67 1.39 30.43
CA PHE A 879 -3.89 0.18 29.59
C PHE A 879 -4.86 0.40 28.42
N SER A 880 -4.34 0.25 27.20
CA SER A 880 -5.09 0.10 25.94
C SER A 880 -4.75 -1.25 25.29
N THR A 881 -5.56 -1.73 24.34
CA THR A 881 -5.21 -2.92 23.55
C THR A 881 -3.93 -2.69 22.74
N ALA A 882 -2.98 -3.61 22.84
CA ALA A 882 -1.72 -3.57 22.11
C ALA A 882 -1.89 -3.99 20.64
N ALA A 883 -0.95 -3.54 19.79
CA ALA A 883 -0.84 -3.98 18.41
C ALA A 883 -0.12 -5.34 18.27
N ASP A 884 0.69 -5.74 19.25
CA ASP A 884 1.43 -7.00 19.28
C ASP A 884 1.65 -7.50 20.72
N LEU A 885 2.38 -8.62 20.87
CA LEU A 885 2.79 -9.18 22.16
C LEU A 885 4.23 -8.83 22.55
N GLY A 886 4.84 -7.82 21.93
CA GLY A 886 6.24 -7.41 22.15
C GLY A 886 6.49 -6.78 23.52
N ASN A 887 5.51 -6.05 24.05
CA ASN A 887 5.66 -5.26 25.29
C ASN A 887 4.64 -5.64 26.40
N VAL A 888 4.39 -6.94 26.59
CA VAL A 888 3.51 -7.42 27.66
C VAL A 888 4.09 -7.11 29.04
N CYS A 889 3.28 -6.51 29.91
CA CYS A 889 3.62 -6.25 31.30
C CYS A 889 2.82 -7.16 32.23
N ILE A 890 3.34 -7.40 33.43
CA ILE A 890 2.67 -8.15 34.51
C ILE A 890 2.65 -7.27 35.74
N VAL A 891 1.48 -7.12 36.37
CA VAL A 891 1.27 -6.40 37.62
C VAL A 891 0.54 -7.29 38.63
N ASN A 892 0.63 -7.02 39.92
CA ASN A 892 -0.15 -7.74 40.93
C ASN A 892 -1.66 -7.48 40.73
N ASN A 893 -2.52 -8.46 41.03
CA ASN A 893 -3.96 -8.28 40.92
C ASN A 893 -4.49 -7.34 42.01
N PRO A 894 -4.95 -6.11 41.68
CA PRO A 894 -5.38 -5.15 42.68
C PRO A 894 -6.67 -5.58 43.40
N TYR A 895 -7.48 -6.44 42.79
CA TYR A 895 -8.75 -6.90 43.36
C TYR A 895 -8.56 -8.04 44.39
N HIS A 896 -7.37 -8.64 44.44
CA HIS A 896 -7.04 -9.81 45.28
C HIS A 896 -5.65 -9.68 45.93
N GLY A 897 -5.33 -8.50 46.46
CA GLY A 897 -4.01 -8.16 47.01
C GLY A 897 -3.51 -9.06 48.16
N GLU A 898 -4.40 -9.64 48.96
CA GLU A 898 -4.05 -10.59 50.04
C GLU A 898 -4.01 -12.06 49.56
N ALA A 899 -4.50 -12.36 48.35
CA ALA A 899 -4.66 -13.73 47.85
C ALA A 899 -3.70 -14.11 46.70
N GLY A 900 -2.81 -13.20 46.29
CA GLY A 900 -1.62 -13.52 45.47
C GLY A 900 -1.80 -13.53 43.95
N GLY A 901 -2.86 -12.92 43.41
CA GLY A 901 -3.11 -12.88 41.96
C GLY A 901 -2.20 -11.93 41.17
N VAL A 902 -2.19 -12.07 39.83
CA VAL A 902 -1.51 -11.20 38.87
C VAL A 902 -2.43 -10.82 37.69
N VAL A 903 -2.09 -9.74 36.99
CA VAL A 903 -2.76 -9.27 35.77
C VAL A 903 -1.71 -9.05 34.69
N PHE A 904 -1.92 -9.69 33.55
CA PHE A 904 -1.17 -9.47 32.32
C PHE A 904 -1.83 -8.33 31.55
N VAL A 905 -1.06 -7.36 31.09
CA VAL A 905 -1.55 -6.12 30.47
C VAL A 905 -0.71 -5.76 29.24
N ASN A 906 -1.24 -4.85 28.41
CA ASN A 906 -0.70 -4.53 27.09
C ASN A 906 -0.74 -5.76 26.16
N LEU A 907 -1.91 -6.40 26.11
CA LEU A 907 -2.22 -7.54 25.25
C LEU A 907 -3.08 -7.11 24.05
N THR A 908 -3.07 -7.90 22.98
CA THR A 908 -4.05 -7.74 21.89
C THR A 908 -5.44 -8.19 22.38
N LYS A 909 -6.51 -7.71 21.73
CA LYS A 909 -7.91 -7.98 22.13
C LYS A 909 -8.30 -9.47 22.13
N ASP A 910 -7.56 -10.28 21.37
CA ASP A 910 -7.79 -11.70 21.10
C ASP A 910 -6.77 -12.61 21.82
N THR A 911 -5.94 -12.05 22.72
CA THR A 911 -4.95 -12.86 23.44
C THR A 911 -5.62 -13.83 24.41
N SER A 912 -5.16 -15.09 24.42
CA SER A 912 -5.39 -16.05 25.50
C SER A 912 -4.12 -16.33 26.31
N ALA A 913 -4.26 -16.83 27.54
CA ALA A 913 -3.18 -17.25 28.42
C ALA A 913 -3.42 -18.64 28.99
N LYS A 914 -2.37 -19.47 29.05
CA LYS A 914 -2.33 -20.72 29.83
C LYS A 914 -1.14 -20.71 30.76
N ILE A 915 -1.31 -21.24 31.97
CA ILE A 915 -0.25 -21.30 33.00
C ILE A 915 0.15 -22.74 33.27
N TYR A 916 1.47 -22.96 33.35
CA TYR A 916 2.10 -24.26 33.57
C TYR A 916 3.09 -24.20 34.74
N SER A 917 3.37 -25.34 35.37
CA SER A 917 4.52 -25.49 36.25
C SER A 917 5.83 -25.30 35.48
N ILE A 918 6.94 -25.02 36.16
CA ILE A 918 8.25 -25.01 35.51
C ILE A 918 8.66 -26.39 34.95
N SER A 919 8.02 -27.47 35.43
CA SER A 919 8.12 -28.83 34.89
C SER A 919 7.16 -29.12 33.72
N GLY A 920 6.37 -28.15 33.25
CA GLY A 920 5.53 -28.25 32.05
C GLY A 920 4.10 -28.79 32.26
N SER A 921 3.67 -29.08 33.49
CA SER A 921 2.29 -29.51 33.77
C SER A 921 1.33 -28.32 33.69
N LEU A 922 0.19 -28.44 33.00
CA LEU A 922 -0.83 -27.38 32.94
C LEU A 922 -1.45 -27.18 34.34
N LEU A 923 -1.58 -25.91 34.76
CA LEU A 923 -2.11 -25.51 36.06
C LEU A 923 -3.38 -24.68 35.95
N SER A 924 -3.47 -23.79 34.95
CA SER A 924 -4.64 -22.96 34.68
C SER A 924 -5.20 -23.22 33.29
N GLU A 925 -6.53 -23.28 33.20
CA GLU A 925 -7.33 -23.23 31.98
C GLU A 925 -7.11 -21.93 31.20
N GLU A 926 -7.66 -21.88 29.98
CA GLU A 926 -7.43 -20.79 29.03
C GLU A 926 -8.17 -19.53 29.46
N LEU A 927 -7.40 -18.52 29.87
CA LEU A 927 -7.90 -17.20 30.23
C LEU A 927 -7.89 -16.30 29.00
N TYR A 928 -8.92 -15.47 28.79
CA TYR A 928 -9.03 -14.62 27.60
C TYR A 928 -8.94 -13.14 27.94
N ALA A 929 -8.33 -12.36 27.04
CA ALA A 929 -8.15 -10.94 27.22
C ALA A 929 -9.48 -10.18 27.16
N SER A 930 -9.72 -9.33 28.16
CA SER A 930 -10.80 -8.34 28.17
C SER A 930 -10.15 -6.96 28.13
N ASN A 931 -10.42 -6.17 27.08
CA ASN A 931 -9.83 -4.85 26.87
C ASN A 931 -8.28 -4.79 26.97
N GLY A 932 -7.60 -5.82 26.45
CA GLY A 932 -6.13 -5.88 26.42
C GLY A 932 -5.47 -6.29 27.74
N ARG A 933 -6.22 -6.89 28.68
CA ARG A 933 -5.71 -7.48 29.92
C ARG A 933 -6.28 -8.88 30.21
N ILE A 934 -5.50 -9.72 30.89
CA ILE A 934 -5.93 -11.01 31.46
C ILE A 934 -5.68 -10.98 32.97
N VAL A 935 -6.67 -11.38 33.77
CA VAL A 935 -6.58 -11.50 35.23
C VAL A 935 -6.40 -12.97 35.60
N TRP A 936 -5.48 -13.28 36.51
CA TRP A 936 -5.27 -14.64 37.03
C TRP A 936 -4.96 -14.63 38.53
N ASP A 937 -5.79 -15.32 39.32
CA ASP A 937 -5.72 -15.29 40.79
C ASP A 937 -4.70 -16.27 41.40
N ALA A 938 -3.64 -16.60 40.66
CA ALA A 938 -2.58 -17.54 41.06
C ALA A 938 -3.09 -18.90 41.58
N LYS A 939 -4.24 -19.35 41.06
CA LYS A 939 -4.90 -20.62 41.42
C LYS A 939 -4.78 -21.64 40.30
N LYS A 940 -4.81 -22.91 40.68
CA LYS A 940 -5.01 -24.04 39.78
C LYS A 940 -6.47 -24.15 39.37
N ASN A 941 -6.75 -24.90 38.30
CA ASN A 941 -8.10 -25.38 38.00
C ASN A 941 -8.67 -26.13 39.20
N GLY A 942 -9.93 -25.85 39.56
CA GLY A 942 -10.53 -26.26 40.83
C GLY A 942 -10.27 -25.32 42.01
N GLY A 943 -9.63 -24.16 41.80
CA GLY A 943 -9.64 -23.03 42.74
C GLY A 943 -8.62 -23.08 43.89
N SER A 944 -7.76 -24.11 43.96
CA SER A 944 -6.70 -24.22 44.96
C SER A 944 -5.50 -23.33 44.62
N SER A 945 -5.01 -22.55 45.60
CA SER A 945 -3.88 -21.62 45.40
C SER A 945 -2.58 -22.33 45.07
N LEU A 946 -1.73 -21.68 44.26
CA LEU A 946 -0.38 -22.16 44.00
C LEU A 946 0.56 -21.95 45.18
N SER A 947 1.62 -22.77 45.22
CA SER A 947 2.76 -22.57 46.09
C SER A 947 3.61 -21.39 45.59
N PRO A 948 4.39 -20.73 46.44
CA PRO A 948 5.41 -19.79 45.98
C PRO A 948 6.42 -20.49 45.06
N GLY A 949 6.76 -19.86 43.94
CA GLY A 949 7.63 -20.45 42.92
C GLY A 949 7.57 -19.74 41.56
N VAL A 950 8.36 -20.24 40.61
CA VAL A 950 8.36 -19.76 39.23
C VAL A 950 7.49 -20.66 38.36
N TYR A 951 6.61 -20.03 37.59
CA TYR A 951 5.63 -20.65 36.69
C TYR A 951 5.85 -20.16 35.26
N LEU A 952 5.33 -20.89 34.28
CA LEU A 952 5.40 -20.53 32.86
C LEU A 952 4.03 -20.10 32.37
N CYS A 953 3.91 -18.85 31.90
CA CYS A 953 2.74 -18.37 31.18
C CYS A 953 3.01 -18.46 29.68
N ILE A 954 2.08 -19.02 28.91
CA ILE A 954 2.10 -18.98 27.45
C ILE A 954 0.92 -18.14 26.98
N LEU A 955 1.23 -17.00 26.36
CA LEU A 955 0.28 -16.10 25.71
C LEU A 955 0.18 -16.45 24.23
N ARG A 956 -1.03 -16.43 23.67
CA ARG A 956 -1.29 -16.68 22.25
C ARG A 956 -2.34 -15.70 21.72
N SER A 957 -2.15 -15.20 20.51
CA SER A 957 -3.11 -14.40 19.75
C SER A 957 -3.03 -14.79 18.27
N SER A 958 -3.92 -14.25 17.44
CA SER A 958 -3.82 -14.35 15.97
C SER A 958 -2.50 -13.78 15.40
N LEU A 959 -1.81 -12.91 16.15
CA LEU A 959 -0.57 -12.25 15.73
C LEU A 959 0.70 -12.96 16.23
N GLY A 960 0.58 -14.04 17.02
CA GLY A 960 1.72 -14.84 17.47
C GLY A 960 1.58 -15.37 18.89
N SER A 961 2.70 -15.86 19.46
CA SER A 961 2.73 -16.38 20.83
C SER A 961 3.97 -15.91 21.59
N ARG A 962 3.85 -15.79 22.91
CA ARG A 962 4.94 -15.40 23.82
C ARG A 962 4.91 -16.24 25.08
N THR A 963 6.05 -16.84 25.43
CA THR A 963 6.25 -17.51 26.72
C THR A 963 6.93 -16.56 27.70
N MET A 964 6.44 -16.51 28.93
CA MET A 964 6.94 -15.66 30.00
C MET A 964 7.11 -16.50 31.29
N LYS A 965 8.11 -16.14 32.11
CA LYS A 965 8.23 -16.65 33.47
C LYS A 965 7.46 -15.73 34.42
N VAL A 966 6.62 -16.29 35.26
CA VAL A 966 5.80 -15.58 36.25
C VAL A 966 6.19 -16.08 37.63
N ILE A 967 6.55 -15.19 38.54
CA ILE A 967 6.91 -15.56 39.90
C ILE A 967 5.70 -15.30 40.78
N VAL A 968 5.21 -16.36 41.44
CA VAL A 968 4.24 -16.25 42.54
C VAL A 968 5.05 -16.26 43.83
N ALA A 969 4.96 -15.20 44.62
CA ALA A 969 5.52 -15.13 45.96
C ALA A 969 4.37 -15.18 46.99
N LYS A 970 4.70 -15.52 48.24
CA LYS A 970 3.77 -15.41 49.38
C LYS A 970 4.06 -14.13 50.15
#